data_AF-A0ABD3XXX6-F1
#
_entry.id   AF-A0ABD3XXX6-F1
#
_cell.length_a   1.000
_cell.length_b   1.000
_cell.length_c   1.000
_cell.angle_alpha   90.00
_cell.angle_beta   90.00
_cell.angle_gamma   90.00
#
_symmetry.space_group_name_H-M   'P 1'
#
loop_
_entity.id
_entity.type
_entity.pdbx_description
1 polymer ?
#
loop_
_entity_poly.entity_id
_entity_poly.type
_entity_poly.pdbx_seq_one_letter_code
_entity_poly.pdbx_strand_id
1 'polypeptide(L)'
;MEDVDVLNLIAHEIEAIHSLPQPPEEYDGVKEFEQNAANKIAQALETIQKIASYGENIITRLEELRLKLNESTERTKAAMRGILHQDSEQAGSSDPGHVLAVKDLRNLQQIEKKKLRLEEAIIQTEEVWEKLQNGKTSTVQDIEELKGTINFWLEEREVSYRVEQEIIAEEKRKKEEAERRQKEEEMMRKKAEEDKRRKQEAEMKKRLLDEEKRKKQAEEARKLEEERRNNEANDIKNDEIKGKDPANWLTFTYMRPDKDKDSYHHGVCCHISVFKGTLSENDIECTAFEQWKEGDVSINMGDKCVSSLIEVKMKSGSADLRFPVRVFIPHCPVAESHSDEVVIKASIDNREWETHRTVPAPANNAMQNVPLAGIEVAKFQSIKLVAIARVRCQEIIVSTAGISSLSQYDKNVKIVVPKEGFSKPTRLLLGIRHIRESTINYAVNSYDNCHNVLSVGPLITISCQYQSRKDLIIDLIKRKQGERKVTASGKWFYVVRANDEPWRLADTEHNDKKLDASIKLPRLKSSYILMEIEARSGTHQEEILKAAEDLHVYLNGFIVRMIAKQKKTDPYMLTVQCVRRDLVSSNVDELEKQGYTLGPDVSKDYLVMEDQRIQLMIKGNIKTEGEPSDKVIIPIYYYLEMPKIMLKIQVGDTFKQKDLEAYIGNLHFTVEDHKLEISSLPTMRGVLVITLPKAPGVRPRTAKARLQSPYYFTALVKFLAMKLTQPKDDSWLQVMFRLAPQREMDMIKRRAATQCEPSKNTTRQICEIMLQDWMKSKPVKDDKIRPIFKALEDCKRYSLLEDCKRFLHIQQNFLSDSKITHMVQILGGNWKSVALNLGISNEDIEEWTKTDPEDNKGEAFELLNRWRLSDPVIASGTNLFADLLEQLESTRQNERFISYIKQIQEGINQP
;
A
#
# COMPACT_ATOMS: atom_id res chain seq x y z
N MET A 1 -72.88 -69.78 -16.77
CA MET A 1 -74.23 -69.74 -17.34
C MET A 1 -74.20 -69.02 -18.68
N GLU A 2 -73.86 -67.73 -18.74
CA GLU A 2 -73.77 -67.00 -20.03
C GLU A 2 -72.90 -67.70 -21.09
N ASP A 3 -71.75 -68.30 -20.72
CA ASP A 3 -70.86 -68.99 -21.67
C ASP A 3 -71.44 -70.30 -22.25
N VAL A 4 -72.29 -71.00 -21.50
CA VAL A 4 -72.96 -72.24 -21.94
C VAL A 4 -74.16 -71.93 -22.83
N ASP A 5 -74.87 -70.84 -22.52
CA ASP A 5 -75.96 -70.35 -23.35
C ASP A 5 -75.45 -69.90 -24.71
N VAL A 6 -74.26 -69.28 -24.75
CA VAL A 6 -73.54 -68.98 -25.99
C VAL A 6 -73.17 -70.27 -26.73
N LEU A 7 -72.56 -71.28 -26.10
CA LEU A 7 -72.23 -72.55 -26.78
C LEU A 7 -73.45 -73.32 -27.31
N ASN A 8 -74.59 -73.24 -26.62
CA ASN A 8 -75.86 -73.80 -27.10
C ASN A 8 -76.37 -73.06 -28.35
N LEU A 9 -76.23 -71.74 -28.39
CA LEU A 9 -76.55 -70.93 -29.57
C LEU A 9 -75.65 -71.31 -30.76
N ILE A 10 -74.36 -71.57 -30.51
CA ILE A 10 -73.38 -71.99 -31.53
C ILE A 10 -73.75 -73.35 -32.11
N ALA A 11 -74.05 -74.33 -31.25
CA ALA A 11 -74.46 -75.65 -31.68
C ALA A 11 -75.72 -75.58 -32.55
N HIS A 12 -76.71 -74.78 -32.13
CA HIS A 12 -77.97 -74.58 -32.86
C HIS A 12 -77.78 -73.90 -34.23
N GLU A 13 -76.90 -72.90 -34.34
CA GLU A 13 -76.59 -72.24 -35.62
C GLU A 13 -75.81 -73.14 -36.57
N ILE A 14 -74.88 -73.97 -36.06
CA ILE A 14 -74.16 -74.94 -36.90
C ILE A 14 -75.09 -76.04 -37.41
N GLU A 15 -76.03 -76.49 -36.60
CA GLU A 15 -77.08 -77.43 -37.00
C GLU A 15 -78.04 -76.81 -38.04
N ALA A 16 -78.34 -75.51 -37.93
CA ALA A 16 -79.12 -74.75 -38.90
C ALA A 16 -78.41 -74.57 -40.26
N ILE A 17 -77.07 -74.49 -40.27
CA ILE A 17 -76.26 -74.45 -41.49
C ILE A 17 -76.19 -75.83 -42.15
N HIS A 18 -76.03 -76.90 -41.36
CA HIS A 18 -76.00 -78.28 -41.86
C HIS A 18 -77.36 -78.75 -42.43
N SER A 19 -78.45 -78.11 -42.03
CA SER A 19 -79.82 -78.43 -42.46
C SER A 19 -80.33 -77.58 -43.64
N LEU A 20 -79.47 -76.79 -44.29
CA LEU A 20 -79.84 -76.05 -45.50
C LEU A 20 -80.19 -77.03 -46.65
N PRO A 21 -81.35 -76.87 -47.31
CA PRO A 21 -81.76 -77.74 -48.42
C PRO A 21 -80.83 -77.56 -49.64
N GLN A 22 -80.67 -78.62 -50.43
CA GLN A 22 -79.91 -78.55 -51.69
C GLN A 22 -80.64 -77.69 -52.74
N PRO A 23 -79.91 -77.04 -53.67
CA PRO A 23 -80.50 -76.12 -54.63
C PRO A 23 -81.55 -76.81 -55.52
N PRO A 24 -82.71 -76.17 -55.79
CA PRO A 24 -83.71 -76.70 -56.73
C PRO A 24 -83.17 -76.67 -58.17
N GLU A 25 -83.47 -77.71 -58.96
CA GLU A 25 -82.95 -77.91 -60.33
C GLU A 25 -83.57 -76.98 -61.40
N GLU A 26 -84.52 -76.10 -61.05
CA GLU A 26 -85.18 -75.19 -62.00
C GLU A 26 -84.78 -73.71 -61.83
N TYR A 27 -84.59 -73.05 -62.98
CA TYR A 27 -83.78 -71.84 -63.17
C TYR A 27 -84.39 -70.51 -62.64
N ASP A 28 -85.64 -70.49 -62.17
CA ASP A 28 -86.32 -69.29 -61.68
C ASP A 28 -86.33 -69.25 -60.14
N GLY A 29 -85.20 -68.81 -59.57
CA GLY A 29 -85.05 -68.61 -58.11
C GLY A 29 -83.62 -68.77 -57.59
N VAL A 30 -82.69 -69.24 -58.42
CA VAL A 30 -81.29 -69.51 -58.03
C VAL A 30 -80.61 -68.29 -57.42
N LYS A 31 -80.82 -67.08 -57.96
CA LYS A 31 -80.21 -65.86 -57.40
C LYS A 31 -80.74 -65.49 -56.01
N GLU A 32 -82.02 -65.71 -55.76
CA GLU A 32 -82.63 -65.39 -54.47
C GLU A 32 -82.26 -66.44 -53.40
N PHE A 33 -82.13 -67.70 -53.81
CA PHE A 33 -81.57 -68.78 -52.99
C PHE A 33 -80.09 -68.57 -52.67
N GLU A 34 -79.26 -68.23 -53.67
CA GLU A 34 -77.83 -67.91 -53.49
C GLU A 34 -77.64 -66.69 -52.59
N GLN A 35 -78.47 -65.64 -52.73
CA GLN A 35 -78.41 -64.46 -51.87
C GLN A 35 -78.82 -64.78 -50.43
N ASN A 36 -79.84 -65.61 -50.23
CA ASN A 36 -80.30 -66.01 -48.89
C ASN A 36 -79.32 -66.98 -48.21
N ALA A 37 -78.73 -67.90 -48.97
CA ALA A 37 -77.64 -68.76 -48.50
C ALA A 37 -76.38 -67.95 -48.18
N ALA A 38 -75.99 -66.99 -49.03
CA ALA A 38 -74.86 -66.10 -48.79
C ALA A 38 -75.06 -65.21 -47.56
N ASN A 39 -76.27 -64.69 -47.33
CA ASN A 39 -76.59 -63.90 -46.15
C ASN A 39 -76.54 -64.74 -44.86
N LYS A 40 -77.03 -65.99 -44.90
CA LYS A 40 -76.93 -66.92 -43.76
C LYS A 40 -75.49 -67.35 -43.49
N ILE A 41 -74.69 -67.58 -44.53
CA ILE A 41 -73.25 -67.87 -44.40
C ILE A 41 -72.50 -66.65 -43.85
N ALA A 42 -72.85 -65.42 -44.27
CA ALA A 42 -72.25 -64.21 -43.74
C ALA A 42 -72.60 -63.98 -42.26
N GLN A 43 -73.85 -64.22 -41.84
CA GLN A 43 -74.26 -64.20 -40.43
C GLN A 43 -73.56 -65.28 -39.60
N ALA A 44 -73.38 -66.47 -40.17
CA ALA A 44 -72.63 -67.54 -39.54
C ALA A 44 -71.16 -67.16 -39.35
N LEU A 45 -70.52 -66.57 -40.35
CA LEU A 45 -69.13 -66.12 -40.27
C LEU A 45 -68.93 -64.97 -39.27
N GLU A 46 -69.87 -64.03 -39.18
CA GLU A 46 -69.86 -62.96 -38.17
C GLU A 46 -70.01 -63.54 -36.75
N THR A 47 -70.86 -64.56 -36.61
CA THR A 47 -71.05 -65.28 -35.35
C THR A 47 -69.79 -66.07 -34.97
N ILE A 48 -69.16 -66.77 -35.92
CA ILE A 48 -67.86 -67.44 -35.75
C ILE A 48 -66.75 -66.46 -35.34
N GLN A 49 -66.70 -65.25 -35.90
CA GLN A 49 -65.74 -64.22 -35.46
C GLN A 49 -66.00 -63.70 -34.05
N LYS A 50 -67.27 -63.56 -33.62
CA LYS A 50 -67.60 -63.19 -32.23
C LYS A 50 -67.24 -64.31 -31.25
N ILE A 51 -67.50 -65.56 -31.62
CA ILE A 51 -67.09 -66.76 -30.88
C ILE A 51 -65.58 -66.81 -30.76
N ALA A 52 -64.88 -66.42 -31.82
CA ALA A 52 -63.44 -66.37 -31.84
C ALA A 52 -62.89 -65.45 -30.73
N SER A 53 -63.43 -64.24 -30.60
CA SER A 53 -63.03 -63.33 -29.52
C SER A 53 -63.35 -63.86 -28.11
N TYR A 54 -64.28 -64.81 -27.97
CA TYR A 54 -64.65 -65.41 -26.69
C TYR A 54 -63.70 -66.55 -26.25
N GLY A 55 -63.18 -67.33 -27.21
CA GLY A 55 -62.19 -68.38 -26.93
C GLY A 55 -60.90 -67.83 -26.31
N GLU A 56 -60.40 -66.71 -26.83
CA GLU A 56 -59.23 -66.02 -26.27
C GLU A 56 -59.47 -65.52 -24.84
N ASN A 57 -60.67 -65.02 -24.54
CA ASN A 57 -61.04 -64.59 -23.18
C ASN A 57 -61.10 -65.77 -22.20
N ILE A 58 -61.55 -66.95 -22.63
CA ILE A 58 -61.59 -68.15 -21.79
C ILE A 58 -60.17 -68.63 -21.49
N ILE A 59 -59.30 -68.70 -22.49
CA ILE A 59 -57.88 -69.09 -22.33
C ILE A 59 -57.19 -68.12 -21.34
N THR A 60 -57.35 -66.81 -21.55
CA THR A 60 -56.78 -65.78 -20.66
C THR A 60 -57.22 -65.97 -19.21
N ARG A 61 -58.51 -66.31 -18.99
CA ARG A 61 -59.06 -66.52 -17.65
C ARG A 61 -58.55 -67.79 -16.98
N LEU A 62 -58.32 -68.85 -17.75
CA LEU A 62 -57.72 -70.09 -17.26
C LEU A 62 -56.25 -69.87 -16.86
N GLU A 63 -55.50 -69.06 -17.61
CA GLU A 63 -54.14 -68.67 -17.25
C GLU A 63 -54.06 -67.82 -15.97
N GLU A 64 -55.00 -66.89 -15.76
CA GLU A 64 -55.11 -66.13 -14.50
C GLU A 64 -55.35 -67.05 -13.29
N LEU A 65 -56.21 -68.07 -13.44
CA LEU A 65 -56.47 -69.05 -12.39
C LEU A 65 -55.23 -69.91 -12.10
N ARG A 66 -54.50 -70.32 -13.15
CA ARG A 66 -53.23 -71.03 -13.03
C ARG A 66 -52.21 -70.21 -12.22
N LEU A 67 -52.16 -68.89 -12.45
CA LEU A 67 -51.29 -67.98 -11.70
C LEU A 67 -51.66 -67.90 -10.22
N LYS A 68 -52.96 -67.69 -9.90
CA LYS A 68 -53.45 -67.65 -8.51
C LYS A 68 -53.21 -68.96 -7.75
N LEU A 69 -53.37 -70.10 -8.43
CA LEU A 69 -53.12 -71.41 -7.82
C LEU A 69 -51.63 -71.63 -7.54
N ASN A 70 -50.74 -71.15 -8.43
CA ASN A 70 -49.30 -71.13 -8.19
C ASN A 70 -48.91 -70.26 -6.98
N GLU A 71 -49.49 -69.06 -6.85
CA GLU A 71 -49.25 -68.21 -5.67
C GLU A 71 -49.70 -68.87 -4.38
N SER A 72 -50.89 -69.49 -4.35
CA SER A 72 -51.39 -70.22 -3.18
C SER A 72 -50.49 -71.41 -2.82
N THR A 73 -49.97 -72.11 -3.84
CA THR A 73 -49.00 -73.20 -3.66
C THR A 73 -47.71 -72.68 -3.03
N GLU A 74 -47.16 -71.56 -3.52
CA GLU A 74 -45.94 -70.96 -2.97
C GLU A 74 -46.14 -70.40 -1.56
N ARG A 75 -47.30 -69.82 -1.24
CA ARG A 75 -47.64 -69.39 0.13
C ARG A 75 -47.69 -70.59 1.09
N THR A 76 -48.28 -71.70 0.67
CA THR A 76 -48.36 -72.92 1.49
C THR A 76 -46.98 -73.56 1.66
N LYS A 77 -46.16 -73.62 0.59
CA LYS A 77 -44.77 -74.05 0.64
C LYS A 77 -43.90 -73.12 1.51
N ALA A 78 -44.13 -71.82 1.48
CA ALA A 78 -43.45 -70.84 2.33
C ALA A 78 -43.84 -71.00 3.81
N ALA A 79 -45.11 -71.25 4.11
CA ALA A 79 -45.57 -71.55 5.47
C ALA A 79 -44.93 -72.83 6.02
N MET A 80 -44.84 -73.90 5.21
CA MET A 80 -44.13 -75.12 5.59
C MET A 80 -42.62 -74.89 5.81
N ARG A 81 -41.96 -74.08 4.95
CA ARG A 81 -40.55 -73.69 5.12
C ARG A 81 -40.33 -72.90 6.42
N GLY A 82 -41.27 -72.04 6.81
CA GLY A 82 -41.23 -71.28 8.06
C GLY A 82 -41.32 -72.17 9.30
N ILE A 83 -42.18 -73.20 9.28
CA ILE A 83 -42.32 -74.17 10.37
C ILE A 83 -41.05 -75.03 10.49
N LEU A 84 -40.50 -75.51 9.36
CA LEU A 84 -39.26 -76.31 9.33
C LEU A 84 -38.01 -75.51 9.78
N HIS A 85 -37.98 -74.19 9.61
CA HIS A 85 -36.87 -73.35 10.11
C HIS A 85 -36.99 -73.00 11.59
N GLN A 86 -38.20 -72.93 12.16
CA GLN A 86 -38.37 -72.72 13.60
C GLN A 86 -38.03 -73.97 14.42
N ASP A 87 -38.26 -75.17 13.87
CA ASP A 87 -37.96 -76.42 14.57
C ASP A 87 -36.46 -76.81 14.55
N SER A 88 -35.61 -76.12 13.77
CA SER A 88 -34.15 -76.36 13.79
C SER A 88 -33.39 -75.64 14.92
N GLU A 89 -34.01 -74.69 15.63
CA GLU A 89 -33.39 -73.96 16.75
C GLU A 89 -33.85 -74.44 18.13
N GLN A 90 -34.79 -75.39 18.22
CA GLN A 90 -35.25 -75.95 19.50
C GLN A 90 -35.37 -77.47 19.45
N ALA A 91 -34.23 -78.15 19.50
CA ALA A 91 -34.21 -79.56 19.85
C ALA A 91 -34.55 -79.73 21.35
N GLY A 92 -35.81 -80.06 21.63
CA GLY A 92 -36.20 -80.73 22.88
C GLY A 92 -37.53 -80.28 23.47
N SER A 93 -38.64 -80.90 23.04
CA SER A 93 -39.82 -81.24 23.89
C SER A 93 -41.06 -81.58 23.04
N SER A 94 -41.38 -82.86 22.92
CA SER A 94 -42.72 -83.49 22.83
C SER A 94 -43.89 -82.75 22.14
N ASP A 95 -43.88 -82.83 20.81
CA ASP A 95 -44.94 -83.06 19.80
C ASP A 95 -46.42 -82.59 20.02
N PRO A 96 -46.77 -81.43 19.43
CA PRO A 96 -48.01 -81.22 18.69
C PRO A 96 -47.78 -80.86 17.19
N GLY A 97 -46.52 -80.79 16.75
CA GLY A 97 -46.11 -80.30 15.44
C GLY A 97 -46.38 -81.29 14.29
N HIS A 98 -46.38 -82.60 14.57
CA HIS A 98 -46.55 -83.61 13.52
C HIS A 98 -47.96 -83.64 12.92
N VAL A 99 -48.99 -83.26 13.68
CA VAL A 99 -50.39 -83.32 13.22
C VAL A 99 -50.75 -82.17 12.27
N LEU A 100 -50.17 -80.98 12.47
CA LEU A 100 -50.34 -79.85 11.54
C LEU A 100 -49.59 -80.08 10.22
N ALA A 101 -48.35 -80.56 10.28
CA ALA A 101 -47.55 -80.82 9.08
C ALA A 101 -48.19 -81.86 8.14
N VAL A 102 -48.85 -82.89 8.69
CA VAL A 102 -49.57 -83.92 7.89
C VAL A 102 -50.85 -83.36 7.24
N LYS A 103 -51.55 -82.44 7.91
CA LYS A 103 -52.75 -81.79 7.34
C LYS A 103 -52.38 -80.85 6.20
N ASP A 104 -51.31 -80.10 6.37
CA ASP A 104 -50.83 -79.17 5.34
C ASP A 104 -50.25 -79.92 4.13
N LEU A 105 -49.62 -81.09 4.32
CA LEU A 105 -49.15 -81.95 3.22
C LEU A 105 -50.30 -82.50 2.36
N ARG A 106 -51.41 -82.93 2.99
CA ARG A 106 -52.62 -83.37 2.26
C ARG A 106 -53.25 -82.24 1.47
N ASN A 107 -53.29 -81.03 2.03
CA ASN A 107 -53.78 -79.86 1.32
C ASN A 107 -52.91 -79.54 0.10
N LEU A 108 -51.58 -79.64 0.23
CA LEU A 108 -50.65 -79.43 -0.89
C LEU A 108 -50.81 -80.47 -2.01
N GLN A 109 -51.01 -81.74 -1.66
CA GLN A 109 -51.29 -82.81 -2.64
C GLN A 109 -52.62 -82.60 -3.36
N GLN A 110 -53.65 -82.08 -2.67
CA GLN A 110 -54.92 -81.75 -3.31
C GLN A 110 -54.80 -80.54 -4.26
N ILE A 111 -53.98 -79.55 -3.92
CA ILE A 111 -53.71 -78.39 -4.78
C ILE A 111 -52.92 -78.81 -6.03
N GLU A 112 -51.91 -79.67 -5.91
CA GLU A 112 -51.14 -80.17 -7.05
C GLU A 112 -52.00 -81.02 -8.01
N LYS A 113 -52.91 -81.86 -7.50
CA LYS A 113 -53.83 -82.63 -8.33
C LYS A 113 -54.79 -81.74 -9.12
N LYS A 114 -55.24 -80.62 -8.54
CA LYS A 114 -56.06 -79.62 -9.22
C LYS A 114 -55.26 -78.85 -10.29
N LYS A 115 -53.98 -78.58 -10.04
CA LYS A 115 -53.09 -77.93 -11.01
C LYS A 115 -52.90 -78.76 -12.28
N LEU A 116 -52.66 -80.06 -12.14
CA LEU A 116 -52.47 -80.96 -13.28
C LEU A 116 -53.70 -81.00 -14.20
N ARG A 117 -54.91 -81.05 -13.63
CA ARG A 117 -56.17 -81.07 -14.38
C ARG A 117 -56.48 -79.75 -15.08
N LEU A 118 -56.09 -78.63 -14.48
CA LEU A 118 -56.22 -77.32 -15.12
C LEU A 118 -55.28 -77.20 -16.32
N GLU A 119 -54.07 -77.75 -16.24
CA GLU A 119 -53.13 -77.78 -17.37
C GLU A 119 -53.64 -78.67 -18.52
N GLU A 120 -54.24 -79.82 -18.24
CA GLU A 120 -54.86 -80.68 -19.26
C GLU A 120 -56.01 -79.97 -20.01
N ALA A 121 -56.84 -79.19 -19.30
CA ALA A 121 -57.95 -78.49 -19.93
C ALA A 121 -57.53 -77.25 -20.74
N ILE A 122 -56.47 -76.55 -20.32
CA ILE A 122 -55.88 -75.47 -21.14
C ILE A 122 -55.44 -76.03 -22.49
N ILE A 123 -54.71 -77.16 -22.47
CA ILE A 123 -54.23 -77.84 -23.68
C ILE A 123 -55.40 -78.27 -24.57
N GLN A 124 -56.44 -78.91 -24.01
CA GLN A 124 -57.61 -79.32 -24.79
C GLN A 124 -58.38 -78.13 -25.39
N THR A 125 -58.46 -77.02 -24.66
CA THR A 125 -59.14 -75.81 -25.13
C THR A 125 -58.34 -75.12 -26.23
N GLU A 126 -57.01 -75.05 -26.09
CA GLU A 126 -56.09 -74.54 -27.11
C GLU A 126 -56.12 -75.40 -28.39
N GLU A 127 -56.19 -76.73 -28.27
CA GLU A 127 -56.27 -77.63 -29.43
C GLU A 127 -57.56 -77.44 -30.24
N VAL A 128 -58.72 -77.30 -29.59
CA VAL A 128 -59.97 -77.05 -30.32
C VAL A 128 -60.03 -75.63 -30.87
N TRP A 129 -59.45 -74.67 -30.15
CA TRP A 129 -59.29 -73.29 -30.58
C TRP A 129 -58.45 -73.18 -31.86
N GLU A 130 -57.32 -73.89 -31.92
CA GLU A 130 -56.43 -73.93 -33.08
C GLU A 130 -57.09 -74.63 -34.28
N LYS A 131 -57.94 -75.63 -34.05
CA LYS A 131 -58.76 -76.27 -35.10
C LYS A 131 -59.80 -75.31 -35.69
N LEU A 132 -60.45 -74.50 -34.84
CA LEU A 132 -61.44 -73.48 -35.25
C LEU A 132 -60.82 -72.32 -36.04
N GLN A 133 -59.62 -71.85 -35.65
CA GLN A 133 -58.92 -70.78 -36.38
C GLN A 133 -58.41 -71.21 -37.77
N ASN A 134 -58.06 -72.48 -37.94
CA ASN A 134 -57.46 -73.00 -39.18
C ASN A 134 -58.48 -73.44 -40.25
N GLY A 135 -59.78 -73.15 -40.05
CA GLY A 135 -60.82 -73.33 -41.07
C GLY A 135 -61.06 -74.79 -41.52
N LYS A 136 -60.62 -75.78 -40.75
CA LYS A 136 -60.97 -77.19 -40.98
C LYS A 136 -62.26 -77.50 -40.22
N THR A 137 -63.22 -78.10 -40.92
CA THR A 137 -64.58 -78.38 -40.43
C THR A 137 -64.57 -79.04 -39.06
N SER A 138 -64.83 -78.25 -38.01
CA SER A 138 -65.17 -78.74 -36.69
C SER A 138 -66.52 -79.47 -36.78
N THR A 139 -66.56 -80.72 -36.38
CA THR A 139 -67.81 -81.48 -36.32
C THR A 139 -68.64 -81.02 -35.13
N VAL A 140 -69.97 -81.20 -35.17
CA VAL A 140 -70.86 -80.96 -34.01
C VAL A 140 -70.35 -81.70 -32.76
N GLN A 141 -69.68 -82.84 -32.97
CA GLN A 141 -69.07 -83.65 -31.94
C GLN A 141 -67.90 -82.96 -31.21
N ASP A 142 -67.08 -82.18 -31.92
CA ASP A 142 -65.99 -81.39 -31.31
C ASP A 142 -66.54 -80.27 -30.39
N ILE A 143 -67.71 -79.72 -30.73
CA ILE A 143 -68.38 -78.66 -29.96
C ILE A 143 -69.13 -79.26 -28.76
N GLU A 144 -69.69 -80.46 -28.89
CA GLU A 144 -70.26 -81.21 -27.77
C GLU A 144 -69.19 -81.63 -26.75
N GLU A 145 -67.99 -82.02 -27.20
CA GLU A 145 -66.85 -82.30 -26.30
C GLU A 145 -66.44 -81.03 -25.53
N LEU A 146 -66.34 -79.89 -26.22
CA LEU A 146 -66.04 -78.59 -25.60
C LEU A 146 -67.11 -78.15 -24.59
N LYS A 147 -68.38 -78.39 -24.92
CA LYS A 147 -69.54 -78.16 -24.04
C LYS A 147 -69.49 -79.08 -22.81
N GLY A 148 -69.08 -80.34 -22.98
CA GLY A 148 -68.84 -81.27 -21.88
C GLY A 148 -67.75 -80.76 -20.93
N THR A 149 -66.63 -80.30 -21.48
CA THR A 149 -65.53 -79.72 -20.71
C THR A 149 -65.97 -78.45 -19.98
N ILE A 150 -66.66 -77.52 -20.65
CA ILE A 150 -67.11 -76.25 -20.03
C ILE A 150 -68.21 -76.45 -18.98
N ASN A 151 -69.12 -77.41 -19.15
CA ASN A 151 -70.09 -77.77 -18.12
C ASN A 151 -69.43 -78.40 -16.89
N PHE A 152 -68.45 -79.29 -17.10
CA PHE A 152 -67.63 -79.82 -16.01
C PHE A 152 -66.93 -78.68 -15.24
N TRP A 153 -66.42 -77.66 -15.92
CA TRP A 153 -65.81 -76.49 -15.29
C TRP A 153 -66.78 -75.57 -14.56
N LEU A 154 -68.02 -75.44 -15.04
CA LEU A 154 -69.05 -74.69 -14.30
C LEU A 154 -69.46 -75.43 -13.03
N GLU A 155 -69.58 -76.76 -13.09
CA GLU A 155 -69.78 -77.60 -11.90
C GLU A 155 -68.59 -77.52 -10.95
N GLU A 156 -67.35 -77.55 -11.46
CA GLU A 156 -66.14 -77.44 -10.63
C GLU A 156 -65.93 -76.02 -10.06
N ARG A 157 -66.38 -74.98 -10.77
CA ARG A 157 -66.45 -73.59 -10.27
C ARG A 157 -67.53 -73.44 -9.21
N GLU A 158 -68.64 -74.15 -9.32
CA GLU A 158 -69.69 -74.20 -8.30
C GLU A 158 -69.22 -74.95 -7.05
N VAL A 159 -68.42 -76.01 -7.21
CA VAL A 159 -67.72 -76.70 -6.12
C VAL A 159 -66.61 -75.83 -5.52
N SER A 160 -65.85 -75.10 -6.32
CA SER A 160 -64.80 -74.17 -5.85
C SER A 160 -65.41 -72.97 -5.13
N TYR A 161 -66.57 -72.47 -5.59
CA TYR A 161 -67.37 -71.44 -4.90
C TYR A 161 -67.96 -71.98 -3.59
N ARG A 162 -68.42 -73.24 -3.55
CA ARG A 162 -68.85 -73.89 -2.29
C ARG A 162 -67.69 -74.07 -1.32
N VAL A 163 -66.49 -74.40 -1.80
CA VAL A 163 -65.26 -74.47 -0.98
C VAL A 163 -64.80 -73.07 -0.54
N GLU A 164 -64.96 -72.03 -1.37
CA GLU A 164 -64.70 -70.63 -0.99
C GLU A 164 -65.71 -70.13 0.05
N GLN A 165 -66.99 -70.51 -0.08
CA GLN A 165 -68.03 -70.23 0.92
C GLN A 165 -67.83 -71.05 2.20
N GLU A 166 -67.31 -72.28 2.12
CA GLU A 166 -66.90 -73.07 3.28
C GLU A 166 -65.64 -72.51 3.93
N ILE A 167 -64.67 -71.97 3.18
CA ILE A 167 -63.50 -71.27 3.74
C ILE A 167 -63.92 -69.95 4.39
N ILE A 168 -64.84 -69.19 3.79
CA ILE A 168 -65.43 -67.98 4.38
C ILE A 168 -66.29 -68.34 5.61
N ALA A 169 -66.99 -69.48 5.62
CA ALA A 169 -67.75 -69.97 6.78
C ALA A 169 -66.88 -70.58 7.88
N GLU A 170 -65.74 -71.21 7.54
CA GLU A 170 -64.72 -71.72 8.45
C GLU A 170 -63.90 -70.56 9.05
N GLU A 171 -63.62 -69.50 8.27
CA GLU A 171 -63.08 -68.23 8.76
C GLU A 171 -64.10 -67.51 9.66
N LYS A 172 -65.40 -67.58 9.36
CA LYS A 172 -66.46 -67.04 10.23
C LYS A 172 -66.65 -67.86 11.51
N ARG A 173 -66.53 -69.19 11.47
CA ARG A 173 -66.50 -70.08 12.67
C ARG A 173 -65.23 -69.89 13.50
N LYS A 174 -64.07 -69.72 12.89
CA LYS A 174 -62.81 -69.36 13.59
C LYS A 174 -62.88 -67.96 14.18
N LYS A 175 -63.59 -67.02 13.53
CA LYS A 175 -63.84 -65.67 14.03
C LYS A 175 -64.84 -65.65 15.20
N GLU A 176 -65.87 -66.50 15.18
CA GLU A 176 -66.86 -66.66 16.28
C GLU A 176 -66.32 -67.48 17.47
N GLU A 177 -65.47 -68.49 17.24
CA GLU A 177 -64.79 -69.27 18.29
C GLU A 177 -63.61 -68.50 18.92
N ALA A 178 -62.91 -67.67 18.13
CA ALA A 178 -62.00 -66.65 18.64
C ALA A 178 -62.75 -65.54 19.40
N GLU A 179 -63.98 -65.18 19.01
CA GLU A 179 -64.83 -64.23 19.74
C GLU A 179 -65.34 -64.77 21.08
N ARG A 180 -65.63 -66.08 21.21
CA ARG A 180 -66.02 -66.70 22.51
C ARG A 180 -64.84 -66.81 23.47
N ARG A 181 -63.64 -67.18 22.98
CA ARG A 181 -62.41 -67.16 23.79
C ARG A 181 -61.97 -65.73 24.12
N GLN A 182 -62.15 -64.78 23.19
CA GLN A 182 -61.95 -63.35 23.45
C GLN A 182 -62.95 -62.80 24.47
N LYS A 183 -64.25 -63.18 24.47
CA LYS A 183 -65.24 -62.67 25.45
C LYS A 183 -65.01 -63.17 26.89
N GLU A 184 -64.45 -64.36 27.08
CA GLU A 184 -64.06 -64.88 28.41
C GLU A 184 -62.72 -64.31 28.90
N GLU A 185 -61.72 -64.15 28.03
CA GLU A 185 -60.49 -63.39 28.35
C GLU A 185 -60.76 -61.89 28.53
N GLU A 186 -61.71 -61.30 27.81
CA GLU A 186 -62.08 -59.88 27.85
C GLU A 186 -62.85 -59.51 29.12
N MET A 187 -63.57 -60.43 29.78
CA MET A 187 -64.22 -60.13 31.06
C MET A 187 -63.21 -60.12 32.23
N MET A 188 -62.18 -60.98 32.19
CA MET A 188 -61.07 -60.99 33.15
C MET A 188 -60.03 -59.89 32.84
N ARG A 189 -59.87 -59.52 31.58
CA ARG A 189 -59.06 -58.38 31.15
C ARG A 189 -59.75 -57.06 31.43
N LYS A 190 -61.07 -56.89 31.29
CA LYS A 190 -61.80 -55.64 31.64
C LYS A 190 -61.67 -55.26 33.12
N LYS A 191 -61.65 -56.23 34.04
CA LYS A 191 -61.46 -55.96 35.48
C LYS A 191 -60.01 -55.57 35.85
N ALA A 192 -59.01 -56.07 35.11
CA ALA A 192 -57.60 -55.71 35.28
C ALA A 192 -57.16 -54.49 34.43
N GLU A 193 -57.86 -54.24 33.33
CA GLU A 193 -57.68 -53.13 32.39
C GLU A 193 -58.41 -51.89 32.87
N GLU A 194 -59.50 -51.93 33.64
CA GLU A 194 -60.11 -50.73 34.23
C GLU A 194 -59.23 -50.09 35.33
N ASP A 195 -58.51 -50.91 36.10
CA ASP A 195 -57.54 -50.46 37.11
C ASP A 195 -56.20 -50.01 36.48
N LYS A 196 -55.79 -50.62 35.36
CA LYS A 196 -54.68 -50.13 34.52
C LYS A 196 -55.07 -48.91 33.68
N ARG A 197 -56.32 -48.77 33.23
CA ARG A 197 -56.83 -47.66 32.41
C ARG A 197 -57.12 -46.43 33.25
N ARG A 198 -57.49 -46.53 34.53
CA ARG A 198 -57.46 -45.38 35.46
C ARG A 198 -56.04 -44.89 35.74
N LYS A 199 -55.05 -45.79 35.87
CA LYS A 199 -53.63 -45.42 36.01
C LYS A 199 -53.01 -44.88 34.70
N GLN A 200 -53.35 -45.46 33.55
CA GLN A 200 -52.87 -45.05 32.23
C GLN A 200 -53.63 -43.84 31.68
N GLU A 201 -54.90 -43.61 31.99
CA GLU A 201 -55.60 -42.35 31.66
C GLU A 201 -55.12 -41.21 32.57
N ALA A 202 -54.78 -41.46 33.84
CA ALA A 202 -54.14 -40.44 34.69
C ALA A 202 -52.70 -40.14 34.25
N GLU A 203 -51.93 -41.16 33.83
CA GLU A 203 -50.58 -40.99 33.30
C GLU A 203 -50.57 -40.44 31.87
N MET A 204 -51.53 -40.80 31.02
CA MET A 204 -51.69 -40.27 29.66
C MET A 204 -52.33 -38.88 29.69
N LYS A 205 -53.25 -38.55 30.62
CA LYS A 205 -53.63 -37.15 30.89
C LYS A 205 -52.47 -36.36 31.45
N LYS A 206 -51.64 -36.93 32.34
CA LYS A 206 -50.44 -36.24 32.85
C LYS A 206 -49.39 -36.04 31.75
N ARG A 207 -49.16 -37.03 30.88
CA ARG A 207 -48.26 -36.92 29.72
C ARG A 207 -48.83 -36.03 28.62
N LEU A 208 -50.12 -36.05 28.35
CA LEU A 208 -50.77 -35.11 27.42
C LEU A 208 -50.81 -33.70 28.01
N LEU A 209 -51.00 -33.52 29.33
CA LEU A 209 -50.93 -32.22 29.98
C LEU A 209 -49.48 -31.74 30.12
N ASP A 210 -48.50 -32.62 30.31
CA ASP A 210 -47.06 -32.29 30.36
C ASP A 210 -46.48 -32.12 28.95
N GLU A 211 -47.01 -32.79 27.92
CA GLU A 211 -46.66 -32.61 26.52
C GLU A 211 -47.41 -31.42 25.91
N GLU A 212 -48.64 -31.12 26.34
CA GLU A 212 -49.34 -29.88 26.03
C GLU A 212 -48.74 -28.73 26.83
N LYS A 213 -48.29 -28.91 28.07
CA LYS A 213 -47.48 -27.91 28.80
C LYS A 213 -46.10 -27.78 28.20
N ARG A 214 -45.45 -28.84 27.69
CA ARG A 214 -44.16 -28.73 26.99
C ARG A 214 -44.33 -28.16 25.59
N LYS A 215 -45.43 -28.43 24.89
CA LYS A 215 -45.76 -27.79 23.61
C LYS A 215 -46.18 -26.36 23.83
N LYS A 216 -46.95 -26.03 24.88
CA LYS A 216 -47.25 -24.65 25.28
C LYS A 216 -46.01 -23.94 25.81
N GLN A 217 -45.13 -24.57 26.59
CA GLN A 217 -43.87 -23.98 27.05
C GLN A 217 -42.82 -23.91 25.95
N ALA A 218 -42.80 -24.83 24.99
CA ALA A 218 -41.91 -24.77 23.82
C ALA A 218 -42.46 -23.84 22.75
N GLU A 219 -43.78 -23.69 22.63
CA GLU A 219 -44.43 -22.71 21.78
C GLU A 219 -44.44 -21.33 22.44
N GLU A 220 -44.53 -21.22 23.76
CA GLU A 220 -44.29 -20.00 24.53
C GLU A 220 -42.80 -19.68 24.57
N ALA A 221 -41.89 -20.65 24.64
CA ALA A 221 -40.46 -20.39 24.51
C ALA A 221 -40.08 -20.09 23.06
N ARG A 222 -40.74 -20.68 22.06
CA ARG A 222 -40.58 -20.31 20.65
C ARG A 222 -41.22 -18.96 20.38
N LYS A 223 -42.38 -18.66 20.96
CA LYS A 223 -43.00 -17.33 20.89
C LYS A 223 -42.19 -16.31 21.66
N LEU A 224 -41.60 -16.65 22.81
CA LEU A 224 -40.72 -15.78 23.59
C LEU A 224 -39.37 -15.61 22.91
N GLU A 225 -38.84 -16.62 22.22
CA GLU A 225 -37.61 -16.52 21.42
C GLU A 225 -37.86 -15.80 20.09
N GLU A 226 -39.02 -16.00 19.47
CA GLU A 226 -39.47 -15.29 18.28
C GLU A 226 -39.88 -13.86 18.63
N GLU A 227 -40.45 -13.62 19.80
CA GLU A 227 -40.71 -12.31 20.40
C GLU A 227 -39.41 -11.70 20.87
N ARG A 228 -38.42 -12.45 21.38
CA ARG A 228 -37.08 -11.94 21.69
C ARG A 228 -36.35 -11.59 20.40
N ARG A 229 -36.46 -12.40 19.34
CA ARG A 229 -35.90 -12.09 18.01
C ARG A 229 -36.64 -10.96 17.32
N ASN A 230 -37.96 -10.87 17.47
CA ASN A 230 -38.75 -9.77 16.94
C ASN A 230 -38.52 -8.51 17.76
N ASN A 231 -38.34 -8.60 19.06
CA ASN A 231 -37.97 -7.49 19.93
C ASN A 231 -36.52 -7.09 19.68
N GLU A 232 -35.59 -8.01 19.44
CA GLU A 232 -34.21 -7.73 19.01
C GLU A 232 -34.20 -7.13 17.60
N ALA A 233 -35.01 -7.64 16.67
CA ALA A 233 -35.13 -7.09 15.32
C ALA A 233 -35.86 -5.74 15.33
N ASN A 234 -36.84 -5.55 16.21
CA ASN A 234 -37.52 -4.29 16.44
C ASN A 234 -36.61 -3.32 17.19
N ASP A 235 -35.77 -3.79 18.10
CA ASP A 235 -34.76 -3.00 18.79
C ASP A 235 -33.66 -2.60 17.82
N ILE A 236 -33.21 -3.48 16.93
CA ILE A 236 -32.28 -3.17 15.84
C ILE A 236 -32.94 -2.17 14.87
N LYS A 237 -34.20 -2.37 14.47
CA LYS A 237 -34.93 -1.41 13.62
C LYS A 237 -35.14 -0.07 14.33
N ASN A 238 -35.48 -0.08 15.62
CA ASN A 238 -35.64 1.12 16.43
C ASN A 238 -34.29 1.81 16.64
N ASP A 239 -33.21 1.06 16.81
CA ASP A 239 -31.84 1.55 16.92
C ASP A 239 -31.35 2.09 15.57
N GLU A 240 -31.73 1.49 14.45
CA GLU A 240 -31.50 2.03 13.09
C GLU A 240 -32.28 3.32 12.86
N ILE A 241 -33.55 3.39 13.31
CA ILE A 241 -34.37 4.60 13.25
C ILE A 241 -33.76 5.70 14.13
N LYS A 242 -33.38 5.37 15.37
CA LYS A 242 -32.71 6.29 16.30
C LYS A 242 -31.33 6.72 15.79
N GLY A 243 -30.58 5.81 15.16
CA GLY A 243 -29.27 6.07 14.57
C GLY A 243 -29.31 6.88 13.27
N LYS A 244 -30.46 6.93 12.60
CA LYS A 244 -30.70 7.83 11.46
C LYS A 244 -31.05 9.24 11.88
N ASP A 245 -31.62 9.43 13.07
CA ASP A 245 -31.94 10.75 13.60
C ASP A 245 -30.65 11.51 14.01
N PRO A 246 -30.30 12.61 13.34
CA PRO A 246 -29.12 13.39 13.66
C PRO A 246 -29.11 13.94 15.09
N ALA A 247 -30.27 14.11 15.73
CA ALA A 247 -30.37 14.66 17.09
C ALA A 247 -29.82 13.70 18.17
N ASN A 248 -29.71 12.41 17.87
CA ASN A 248 -29.18 11.40 18.80
C ASN A 248 -27.66 11.27 18.75
N TRP A 249 -27.00 11.98 17.82
CA TRP A 249 -25.55 12.00 17.69
C TRP A 249 -24.99 13.26 18.34
N LEU A 250 -24.07 13.07 19.29
CA LEU A 250 -23.27 14.15 19.88
C LEU A 250 -21.93 14.20 19.16
N THR A 251 -21.55 15.37 18.67
CA THR A 251 -20.25 15.59 18.04
C THR A 251 -19.34 16.38 18.97
N PHE A 252 -18.24 15.76 19.38
CA PHE A 252 -17.16 16.40 20.11
C PHE A 252 -16.09 16.91 19.13
N THR A 253 -15.51 18.07 19.39
CA THR A 253 -14.48 18.68 18.54
C THR A 253 -13.19 18.77 19.33
N TYR A 254 -12.18 18.02 18.93
CA TYR A 254 -10.87 18.02 19.57
C TYR A 254 -9.97 19.03 18.86
N MET A 255 -9.36 19.93 19.64
CA MET A 255 -8.45 20.97 19.15
C MET A 255 -6.99 20.57 19.40
N ARG A 256 -6.07 21.11 18.59
CA ARG A 256 -4.62 20.90 18.77
C ARG A 256 -4.11 21.77 19.94
N PRO A 257 -3.21 21.26 20.81
CA PRO A 257 -2.77 21.99 22.01
C PRO A 257 -2.01 23.31 21.75
N ASP A 258 -1.24 23.38 20.66
CA ASP A 258 -0.20 24.41 20.48
C ASP A 258 -0.41 25.34 19.26
N LYS A 259 -1.64 25.44 18.73
CA LYS A 259 -1.88 26.17 17.47
C LYS A 259 -2.93 27.28 17.56
N ASP A 260 -2.57 28.43 17.01
CA ASP A 260 -3.46 29.57 16.81
C ASP A 260 -4.67 29.19 15.96
N LYS A 261 -5.80 29.87 16.16
CA LYS A 261 -7.03 29.69 15.36
C LYS A 261 -6.83 29.93 13.85
N ASP A 262 -5.73 30.57 13.48
CA ASP A 262 -5.32 30.85 12.10
C ASP A 262 -4.47 29.72 11.48
N SER A 263 -4.20 28.63 12.21
CA SER A 263 -3.44 27.49 11.69
C SER A 263 -4.24 26.64 10.71
N TYR A 264 -3.57 25.68 10.06
CA TYR A 264 -4.20 24.73 9.15
C TYR A 264 -5.40 24.02 9.80
N HIS A 265 -6.53 23.95 9.08
CA HIS A 265 -7.84 23.49 9.57
C HIS A 265 -8.37 24.20 10.82
N HIS A 266 -7.98 25.46 11.05
CA HIS A 266 -8.38 26.27 12.22
C HIS A 266 -8.01 25.63 13.57
N GLY A 267 -6.94 24.84 13.60
CA GLY A 267 -6.48 24.14 14.82
C GLY A 267 -7.28 22.89 15.17
N VAL A 268 -8.21 22.44 14.32
CA VAL A 268 -8.98 21.21 14.55
C VAL A 268 -8.07 19.97 14.40
N CYS A 269 -8.14 19.07 15.39
CA CYS A 269 -7.51 17.76 15.36
C CYS A 269 -8.45 16.75 14.67
N CYS A 270 -9.63 16.54 15.24
CA CYS A 270 -10.67 15.69 14.68
C CYS A 270 -12.05 16.02 15.29
N HIS A 271 -13.10 15.56 14.62
CA HIS A 271 -14.45 15.51 15.18
C HIS A 271 -14.83 14.07 15.45
N ILE A 272 -15.38 13.81 16.63
CA ILE A 272 -15.83 12.48 17.01
C ILE A 272 -17.32 12.56 17.27
N SER A 273 -18.12 11.89 16.45
CA SER A 273 -19.55 11.76 16.67
C SER A 273 -19.86 10.43 17.34
N VAL A 274 -20.47 10.52 18.53
CA VAL A 274 -20.88 9.36 19.33
C VAL A 274 -22.39 9.38 19.50
N PHE A 275 -22.96 8.18 19.64
CA PHE A 275 -24.35 8.07 20.05
C PHE A 275 -24.49 8.54 21.50
N LYS A 276 -25.55 9.31 21.79
CA LYS A 276 -25.78 9.90 23.11
C LYS A 276 -25.79 8.82 24.20
N GLY A 277 -24.96 9.02 25.24
CA GLY A 277 -24.85 8.11 26.38
C GLY A 277 -23.85 6.96 26.22
N THR A 278 -23.22 6.82 25.05
CA THR A 278 -22.24 5.75 24.79
C THR A 278 -20.84 6.09 25.32
N LEU A 279 -20.34 7.28 25.00
CA LEU A 279 -19.05 7.81 25.45
C LEU A 279 -19.18 9.30 25.73
N SER A 280 -18.36 9.79 26.66
CA SER A 280 -18.19 11.21 26.94
C SER A 280 -16.92 11.76 26.29
N GLU A 281 -16.83 13.08 26.16
CA GLU A 281 -15.65 13.75 25.61
C GLU A 281 -14.36 13.41 26.38
N ASN A 282 -14.47 13.15 27.68
CA ASN A 282 -13.35 12.85 28.55
C ASN A 282 -12.79 11.43 28.42
N ASP A 283 -13.53 10.49 27.82
CA ASP A 283 -13.12 9.09 27.70
C ASP A 283 -12.11 8.86 26.58
N ILE A 284 -11.97 9.85 25.69
CA ILE A 284 -11.17 9.78 24.47
C ILE A 284 -10.04 10.81 24.55
N GLU A 285 -8.87 10.42 24.08
CA GLU A 285 -7.72 11.28 23.83
C GLU A 285 -7.42 11.30 22.33
N CYS A 286 -7.13 12.48 21.77
CA CYS A 286 -6.88 12.66 20.35
C CYS A 286 -5.58 13.42 20.14
N THR A 287 -4.67 12.81 19.40
CA THR A 287 -3.34 13.35 19.13
C THR A 287 -3.13 13.48 17.64
N ALA A 288 -2.75 14.69 17.18
CA ALA A 288 -2.35 14.92 15.80
C ALA A 288 -0.83 14.86 15.68
N PHE A 289 -0.33 14.06 14.75
CA PHE A 289 1.07 13.99 14.38
C PHE A 289 1.28 14.73 13.06
N GLU A 290 2.16 15.73 13.09
CA GLU A 290 2.48 16.57 11.93
C GLU A 290 3.71 16.08 11.17
N GLN A 291 4.53 15.29 11.86
CA GLN A 291 5.68 14.59 11.28
C GLN A 291 5.59 13.13 11.72
N TRP A 292 5.45 12.25 10.74
CA TRP A 292 5.51 10.80 10.92
C TRP A 292 6.82 10.24 10.35
N LYS A 293 7.33 9.19 10.98
CA LYS A 293 8.54 8.48 10.60
C LYS A 293 8.22 7.38 9.59
N GLU A 294 9.27 6.91 8.95
CA GLU A 294 9.22 5.73 8.08
C GLU A 294 8.60 4.53 8.81
N GLY A 295 7.56 3.94 8.23
CA GLY A 295 6.81 2.82 8.80
C GLY A 295 5.55 3.21 9.57
N ASP A 296 5.32 4.50 9.87
CA ASP A 296 4.13 4.94 10.60
C ASP A 296 2.85 4.72 9.78
N VAL A 297 2.90 4.95 8.46
CA VAL A 297 1.81 4.69 7.52
C VAL A 297 2.33 4.10 6.22
N SER A 298 1.65 3.07 5.73
CA SER A 298 1.83 2.58 4.37
C SER A 298 1.00 3.45 3.43
N ILE A 299 1.62 4.18 2.49
CA ILE A 299 0.92 4.92 1.42
C ILE A 299 1.28 4.26 0.09
N ASN A 300 0.28 4.02 -0.77
CA ASN A 300 0.53 3.42 -2.07
C ASN A 300 1.14 4.45 -3.03
N MET A 301 1.85 3.99 -4.05
CA MET A 301 2.41 4.88 -5.07
C MET A 301 1.30 5.62 -5.83
N GLY A 302 1.35 6.96 -5.86
CA GLY A 302 0.35 7.82 -6.51
C GLY A 302 -0.84 8.23 -5.64
N ASP A 303 -0.97 7.65 -4.45
CA ASP A 303 -1.87 8.12 -3.39
C ASP A 303 -1.24 9.37 -2.73
N LYS A 304 -2.04 10.39 -2.42
CA LYS A 304 -1.57 11.66 -1.85
C LYS A 304 -2.14 11.83 -0.44
N CYS A 305 -1.31 12.01 0.58
CA CYS A 305 -1.78 12.20 1.96
C CYS A 305 -2.38 13.58 2.15
N VAL A 306 -3.69 13.70 2.40
CA VAL A 306 -4.42 14.99 2.47
C VAL A 306 -4.73 15.50 3.87
N SER A 307 -4.36 14.79 4.93
CA SER A 307 -4.57 15.21 6.32
C SER A 307 -3.41 14.81 7.23
N SER A 308 -3.33 15.40 8.42
CA SER A 308 -2.45 14.92 9.49
C SER A 308 -2.78 13.48 9.87
N LEU A 309 -1.77 12.75 10.38
CA LEU A 309 -1.99 11.49 11.06
C LEU A 309 -2.65 11.78 12.39
N ILE A 310 -3.86 11.28 12.59
CA ILE A 310 -4.58 11.42 13.84
C ILE A 310 -4.60 10.08 14.55
N GLU A 311 -4.26 10.09 15.83
CA GLU A 311 -4.45 8.94 16.72
C GLU A 311 -5.56 9.26 17.72
N VAL A 312 -6.55 8.37 17.77
CA VAL A 312 -7.67 8.42 18.72
C VAL A 312 -7.52 7.24 19.66
N LYS A 313 -7.40 7.52 20.96
CA LYS A 313 -7.18 6.51 22.01
C LYS A 313 -8.25 6.59 23.09
N MET A 314 -8.64 5.44 23.60
CA MET A 314 -9.44 5.35 24.82
C MET A 314 -8.53 5.60 26.04
N LYS A 315 -8.95 6.46 26.97
CA LYS A 315 -8.18 6.70 28.21
C LYS A 315 -8.22 5.49 29.16
N SER A 316 -9.25 4.66 29.09
CA SER A 316 -9.38 3.45 29.90
C SER A 316 -9.99 2.29 29.11
N GLY A 317 -9.28 1.16 29.05
CA GLY A 317 -9.77 -0.09 28.45
C GLY A 317 -9.88 -0.08 26.92
N SER A 318 -10.64 -1.03 26.38
CA SER A 318 -11.05 -1.08 24.98
C SER A 318 -12.55 -0.80 24.88
N ALA A 319 -12.95 -0.06 23.84
CA ALA A 319 -14.35 0.18 23.55
C ALA A 319 -14.91 -0.99 22.73
N ASP A 320 -16.03 -1.57 23.17
CA ASP A 320 -16.88 -2.47 22.39
C ASP A 320 -18.30 -1.91 22.42
N LEU A 321 -18.60 -1.04 21.46
CA LEU A 321 -19.77 -0.17 21.51
C LEU A 321 -20.93 -0.76 20.71
N ARG A 322 -22.13 -0.69 21.28
CA ARG A 322 -23.39 -1.05 20.59
C ARG A 322 -23.63 -0.17 19.36
N PHE A 323 -23.27 1.11 19.43
CA PHE A 323 -23.29 2.04 18.30
C PHE A 323 -21.86 2.44 17.94
N PRO A 324 -21.47 2.38 16.66
CA PRO A 324 -20.13 2.76 16.24
C PRO A 324 -19.88 4.25 16.48
N VAL A 325 -18.64 4.58 16.86
CA VAL A 325 -18.17 5.96 16.85
C VAL A 325 -17.85 6.36 15.41
N ARG A 326 -18.20 7.58 15.02
CA ARG A 326 -17.76 8.16 13.76
C ARG A 326 -16.60 9.11 14.03
N VAL A 327 -15.43 8.79 13.49
CA VAL A 327 -14.24 9.63 13.62
C VAL A 327 -14.03 10.36 12.31
N PHE A 328 -14.08 11.68 12.34
CA PHE A 328 -13.85 12.56 11.19
C PHE A 328 -12.57 13.35 11.39
N ILE A 329 -11.72 13.36 10.38
CA ILE A 329 -10.50 14.15 10.36
C ILE A 329 -10.58 15.20 9.26
N PRO A 330 -10.08 16.41 9.52
CA PRO A 330 -10.06 17.46 8.52
C PRO A 330 -8.99 17.15 7.46
N HIS A 331 -9.30 17.45 6.20
CA HIS A 331 -8.38 17.23 5.09
C HIS A 331 -8.32 18.44 4.16
N CYS A 332 -7.25 18.53 3.37
CA CYS A 332 -7.15 19.53 2.33
C CYS A 332 -8.11 19.21 1.18
N PRO A 333 -8.92 20.17 0.70
CA PRO A 333 -9.67 19.98 -0.52
C PRO A 333 -8.72 19.80 -1.71
N VAL A 334 -8.96 18.76 -2.51
CA VAL A 334 -8.15 18.43 -3.69
C VAL A 334 -8.66 19.26 -4.85
N ALA A 335 -7.89 20.27 -5.26
CA ALA A 335 -8.35 21.34 -6.15
C ALA A 335 -8.62 20.93 -7.60
N GLU A 336 -8.17 19.75 -8.07
CA GLU A 336 -7.87 19.63 -9.51
C GLU A 336 -8.55 18.52 -10.32
N SER A 337 -9.30 17.56 -9.76
CA SER A 337 -9.93 16.56 -10.63
C SER A 337 -11.22 15.95 -10.07
N HIS A 338 -12.28 15.91 -10.90
CA HIS A 338 -13.46 15.07 -10.64
C HIS A 338 -13.11 13.56 -10.59
N SER A 339 -11.88 13.19 -10.94
CA SER A 339 -11.38 11.81 -10.94
C SER A 339 -10.75 11.37 -9.64
N ASP A 340 -10.40 12.26 -8.71
CA ASP A 340 -9.85 11.85 -7.41
C ASP A 340 -10.97 11.70 -6.35
N GLU A 341 -10.79 10.75 -5.44
CA GLU A 341 -11.62 10.54 -4.24
C GLU A 341 -10.75 10.67 -3.00
N VAL A 342 -11.35 11.18 -1.92
CA VAL A 342 -10.74 11.15 -0.59
C VAL A 342 -11.25 9.91 0.14
N VAL A 343 -10.32 9.11 0.64
CA VAL A 343 -10.54 7.90 1.42
C VAL A 343 -9.77 8.00 2.74
N ILE A 344 -10.15 7.21 3.74
CA ILE A 344 -9.41 7.13 5.00
C ILE A 344 -8.58 5.85 5.01
N LYS A 345 -7.28 5.97 5.26
CA LYS A 345 -6.46 4.81 5.65
C LYS A 345 -6.43 4.76 7.17
N ALA A 346 -6.74 3.60 7.73
CA ALA A 346 -6.85 3.41 9.16
C ALA A 346 -6.07 2.18 9.62
N SER A 347 -5.45 2.28 10.79
CA SER A 347 -4.93 1.15 11.56
C SER A 347 -5.65 1.13 12.90
N ILE A 348 -6.51 0.13 13.10
CA ILE A 348 -7.26 -0.08 14.34
C ILE A 348 -6.45 -1.05 15.20
N ASP A 349 -6.15 -0.66 16.44
CA ASP A 349 -5.36 -1.42 17.42
C ASP A 349 -3.97 -1.87 16.91
N ASN A 350 -3.32 -1.00 16.13
CA ASN A 350 -2.02 -1.26 15.47
C ASN A 350 -2.00 -2.48 14.53
N ARG A 351 -3.16 -2.84 13.95
CA ARG A 351 -3.25 -3.83 12.86
C ARG A 351 -2.75 -3.25 11.54
N GLU A 352 -2.69 -4.08 10.50
CA GLU A 352 -2.33 -3.64 9.15
C GLU A 352 -3.22 -2.47 8.68
N TRP A 353 -2.63 -1.57 7.91
CA TRP A 353 -3.31 -0.38 7.39
C TRP A 353 -4.33 -0.76 6.31
N GLU A 354 -5.60 -0.46 6.55
CA GLU A 354 -6.70 -0.71 5.62
C GLU A 354 -7.27 0.59 5.06
N THR A 355 -7.75 0.55 3.80
CA THR A 355 -8.40 1.70 3.16
C THR A 355 -9.91 1.59 3.29
N HIS A 356 -10.53 2.61 3.90
CA HIS A 356 -11.96 2.75 4.13
C HIS A 356 -12.55 3.88 3.30
N ARG A 357 -13.78 3.69 2.81
CA ARG A 357 -14.54 4.77 2.19
C ARG A 357 -14.99 5.75 3.25
N THR A 358 -14.95 7.03 2.90
CA THR A 358 -15.38 8.12 3.77
C THR A 358 -16.89 8.06 4.01
N VAL A 359 -17.30 8.13 5.27
CA VAL A 359 -18.72 8.29 5.64
C VAL A 359 -19.16 9.75 5.54
N PRO A 360 -20.46 10.03 5.27
CA PRO A 360 -20.96 11.40 5.18
C PRO A 360 -20.68 12.19 6.46
N ALA A 361 -20.21 13.42 6.31
CA ALA A 361 -19.98 14.32 7.44
C ALA A 361 -21.31 14.66 8.15
N PRO A 362 -21.30 14.92 9.48
CA PRO A 362 -22.51 15.28 10.21
C PRO A 362 -23.08 16.61 9.72
N ALA A 363 -24.42 16.71 9.63
CA ALA A 363 -25.11 17.92 9.18
C ALA A 363 -24.94 19.12 10.13
N ASN A 364 -24.63 18.87 11.41
CA ASN A 364 -24.50 19.88 12.48
C ASN A 364 -23.05 20.38 12.67
N ASN A 365 -22.21 20.37 11.64
CA ASN A 365 -20.86 20.90 11.76
C ASN A 365 -20.88 22.43 11.95
N ALA A 366 -20.55 22.86 13.17
CA ALA A 366 -20.48 24.27 13.54
C ALA A 366 -19.39 25.07 12.78
N MET A 367 -18.48 24.40 12.08
CA MET A 367 -17.50 25.00 11.17
C MET A 367 -17.83 24.62 9.72
N GLN A 368 -18.69 25.40 9.07
CA GLN A 368 -19.23 25.12 7.72
C GLN A 368 -18.20 25.06 6.58
N ASN A 369 -16.92 25.32 6.82
CA ASN A 369 -15.91 25.50 5.77
C ASN A 369 -14.69 24.56 5.84
N VAL A 370 -14.66 23.56 6.73
CA VAL A 370 -13.56 22.58 6.79
C VAL A 370 -14.02 21.24 6.20
N PRO A 371 -13.43 20.74 5.11
CA PRO A 371 -13.82 19.46 4.54
C PRO A 371 -13.31 18.32 5.43
N LEU A 372 -14.21 17.40 5.75
CA LEU A 372 -13.99 16.29 6.67
C LEU A 372 -14.13 14.95 5.95
N ALA A 373 -13.25 14.02 6.31
CA ALA A 373 -13.34 12.63 5.92
C ALA A 373 -13.36 11.77 7.18
N GLY A 374 -14.24 10.77 7.25
CA GLY A 374 -14.36 9.94 8.45
C GLY A 374 -14.69 8.49 8.19
N ILE A 375 -14.60 7.70 9.25
CA ILE A 375 -14.94 6.27 9.28
C ILE A 375 -15.81 5.95 10.49
N GLU A 376 -16.48 4.80 10.46
CA GLU A 376 -17.23 4.25 11.59
C GLU A 376 -16.44 3.10 12.22
N VAL A 377 -16.28 3.13 13.54
CA VAL A 377 -15.55 2.11 14.30
C VAL A 377 -16.33 1.75 15.56
N ALA A 378 -16.68 0.47 15.70
CA ALA A 378 -17.42 -0.05 16.86
C ALA A 378 -16.52 -0.62 17.96
N LYS A 379 -15.37 -1.19 17.56
CA LYS A 379 -14.42 -1.84 18.47
C LYS A 379 -13.03 -1.27 18.29
N PHE A 380 -12.48 -0.65 19.33
CA PHE A 380 -11.13 -0.11 19.32
C PHE A 380 -10.63 0.22 20.73
N GLN A 381 -9.34 0.08 20.93
CA GLN A 381 -8.58 0.73 21.99
C GLN A 381 -7.86 1.96 21.44
N SER A 382 -7.33 1.86 20.22
CA SER A 382 -6.60 2.92 19.53
C SER A 382 -6.90 2.88 18.03
N ILE A 383 -7.04 4.04 17.41
CA ILE A 383 -7.25 4.18 15.96
C ILE A 383 -6.26 5.19 15.44
N LYS A 384 -5.42 4.80 14.47
CA LYS A 384 -4.58 5.72 13.70
C LYS A 384 -5.21 5.94 12.34
N LEU A 385 -5.34 7.20 11.92
CA LEU A 385 -6.15 7.61 10.78
C LEU A 385 -5.40 8.64 9.93
N VAL A 386 -5.50 8.48 8.62
CA VAL A 386 -5.08 9.52 7.68
C VAL A 386 -5.97 9.56 6.45
N ALA A 387 -6.28 10.74 5.97
CA ALA A 387 -7.03 10.95 4.75
C ALA A 387 -6.07 10.94 3.57
N ILE A 388 -6.45 10.21 2.52
CA ILE A 388 -5.67 10.03 1.32
C ILE A 388 -6.54 10.40 0.13
N ALA A 389 -6.03 11.27 -0.74
CA ALA A 389 -6.59 11.51 -2.07
C ALA A 389 -5.96 10.55 -3.06
N ARG A 390 -6.80 9.83 -3.80
CA ARG A 390 -6.37 8.89 -4.81
C ARG A 390 -7.28 8.93 -6.04
N VAL A 391 -6.84 8.35 -7.14
CA VAL A 391 -7.71 8.15 -8.30
C VAL A 391 -8.90 7.29 -7.89
N ARG A 392 -10.10 7.70 -8.31
CA ARG A 392 -11.31 6.88 -8.18
C ARG A 392 -11.10 5.56 -8.90
N CYS A 393 -11.15 4.48 -8.12
CA CYS A 393 -11.00 3.14 -8.65
C CYS A 393 -12.34 2.42 -8.74
N GLN A 394 -12.53 1.67 -9.82
CA GLN A 394 -13.59 0.69 -9.95
C GLN A 394 -13.11 -0.59 -9.30
N GLU A 395 -13.92 -1.11 -8.40
CA GLU A 395 -13.69 -2.40 -7.79
C GLU A 395 -14.33 -3.50 -8.63
N ILE A 396 -13.50 -4.46 -9.05
CA ILE A 396 -13.90 -5.58 -9.91
C ILE A 396 -13.57 -6.87 -9.15
N ILE A 397 -14.61 -7.66 -8.87
CA ILE A 397 -14.44 -8.98 -8.26
C ILE A 397 -14.21 -10.00 -9.37
N VAL A 398 -13.01 -10.56 -9.42
CA VAL A 398 -12.59 -11.50 -10.46
C VAL A 398 -12.66 -12.92 -9.91
N SER A 399 -13.44 -13.79 -10.54
CA SER A 399 -13.47 -15.22 -10.20
C SER A 399 -12.37 -15.99 -10.95
N THR A 400 -12.18 -17.27 -10.60
CA THR A 400 -11.24 -18.16 -11.32
C THR A 400 -11.64 -18.41 -12.78
N ALA A 401 -12.88 -18.12 -13.17
CA ALA A 401 -13.34 -18.20 -14.56
C ALA A 401 -12.79 -17.07 -15.45
N GLY A 402 -12.16 -16.04 -14.86
CA GLY A 402 -11.78 -14.82 -15.57
C GLY A 402 -12.95 -13.84 -15.69
N ILE A 403 -12.69 -12.65 -16.23
CA ILE A 403 -13.71 -11.62 -16.47
C ILE A 403 -13.31 -10.72 -17.64
N SER A 404 -14.32 -10.17 -18.30
CA SER A 404 -14.16 -9.11 -19.29
C SER A 404 -15.08 -7.96 -18.89
N SER A 405 -14.52 -6.83 -18.42
CA SER A 405 -15.31 -5.73 -17.86
C SER A 405 -14.92 -4.40 -18.50
N LEU A 406 -15.93 -3.63 -18.91
CA LEU A 406 -15.74 -2.23 -19.28
C LEU A 406 -15.52 -1.39 -18.02
N SER A 407 -14.73 -0.32 -18.15
CA SER A 407 -14.60 0.66 -17.09
C SER A 407 -15.88 1.48 -16.94
N GLN A 408 -16.27 1.72 -15.69
CA GLN A 408 -17.38 2.60 -15.33
C GLN A 408 -17.04 4.09 -15.51
N TYR A 409 -15.75 4.44 -15.52
CA TYR A 409 -15.27 5.82 -15.62
C TYR A 409 -14.88 6.22 -17.04
N ASP A 410 -14.40 5.28 -17.86
CA ASP A 410 -14.15 5.50 -19.29
C ASP A 410 -14.57 4.26 -20.10
N LYS A 411 -15.66 4.38 -20.86
CA LYS A 411 -16.20 3.27 -21.67
C LYS A 411 -15.26 2.83 -22.79
N ASN A 412 -14.18 3.58 -23.07
CA ASN A 412 -13.17 3.20 -24.04
C ASN A 412 -12.08 2.29 -23.45
N VAL A 413 -12.07 2.08 -22.13
CA VAL A 413 -11.10 1.20 -21.47
C VAL A 413 -11.82 -0.07 -21.00
N LYS A 414 -11.28 -1.22 -21.40
CA LYS A 414 -11.81 -2.52 -21.03
C LYS A 414 -10.68 -3.38 -20.46
N ILE A 415 -10.94 -3.98 -19.30
CA ILE A 415 -10.02 -4.94 -18.70
C ILE A 415 -10.48 -6.36 -18.98
N VAL A 416 -9.55 -7.21 -19.38
CA VAL A 416 -9.78 -8.64 -19.63
C VAL A 416 -8.80 -9.44 -18.79
N VAL A 417 -9.36 -10.20 -17.85
CA VAL A 417 -8.64 -11.19 -17.07
C VAL A 417 -8.95 -12.57 -17.65
N PRO A 418 -7.94 -13.31 -18.15
CA PRO A 418 -8.18 -14.62 -18.72
C PRO A 418 -8.65 -15.63 -17.67
N LYS A 419 -9.25 -16.74 -18.12
CA LYS A 419 -9.60 -17.88 -17.28
C LYS A 419 -8.35 -18.40 -16.56
N GLU A 420 -8.48 -18.70 -15.26
CA GLU A 420 -7.39 -19.04 -14.34
C GLU A 420 -6.32 -17.94 -14.23
N GLY A 421 -6.67 -16.69 -14.53
CA GLY A 421 -5.78 -15.54 -14.33
C GLY A 421 -5.39 -15.38 -12.87
N PHE A 422 -6.25 -15.77 -11.93
CA PHE A 422 -5.99 -15.84 -10.49
C PHE A 422 -6.31 -17.24 -9.94
N SER A 423 -5.63 -17.63 -8.86
CA SER A 423 -5.83 -18.93 -8.18
C SER A 423 -7.10 -18.99 -7.34
N LYS A 424 -7.61 -17.83 -6.91
CA LYS A 424 -8.78 -17.65 -6.06
C LYS A 424 -9.52 -16.39 -6.49
N PRO A 425 -10.78 -16.19 -6.05
CA PRO A 425 -11.46 -14.93 -6.25
C PRO A 425 -10.62 -13.75 -5.73
N THR A 426 -10.42 -12.75 -6.57
CA THR A 426 -9.50 -11.63 -6.31
C THR A 426 -10.21 -10.31 -6.54
N ARG A 427 -10.02 -9.38 -5.60
CA ARG A 427 -10.40 -7.98 -5.77
C ARG A 427 -9.36 -7.26 -6.64
N LEU A 428 -9.82 -6.68 -7.75
CA LEU A 428 -9.02 -5.84 -8.65
C LEU A 428 -9.55 -4.40 -8.59
N LEU A 429 -8.65 -3.43 -8.51
CA LEU A 429 -8.97 -2.01 -8.58
C LEU A 429 -8.46 -1.43 -9.90
N LEU A 430 -9.34 -0.80 -10.65
CA LEU A 430 -9.04 -0.12 -11.92
C LEU A 430 -9.31 1.38 -11.78
N GLY A 431 -8.26 2.20 -11.76
CA GLY A 431 -8.34 3.66 -11.74
C GLY A 431 -8.04 4.25 -13.11
N ILE A 432 -8.76 5.32 -13.47
CA ILE A 432 -8.54 6.06 -14.71
C ILE A 432 -8.52 7.55 -14.41
N ARG A 433 -7.41 8.21 -14.76
CA ARG A 433 -7.23 9.66 -14.62
C ARG A 433 -7.02 10.28 -16.00
N HIS A 434 -7.99 11.09 -16.44
CA HIS A 434 -7.83 11.90 -17.64
C HIS A 434 -6.92 13.09 -17.37
N ILE A 435 -5.93 13.28 -18.23
CA ILE A 435 -4.99 14.39 -18.14
C ILE A 435 -5.52 15.53 -19.00
N ARG A 436 -5.55 16.74 -18.44
CA ARG A 436 -5.97 17.94 -19.19
C ARG A 436 -4.88 18.36 -20.17
N GLU A 437 -5.30 18.87 -21.33
CA GLU A 437 -4.37 19.38 -22.34
C GLU A 437 -3.50 20.54 -21.82
N SER A 438 -4.05 21.41 -20.96
CA SER A 438 -3.29 22.47 -20.30
C SER A 438 -2.14 21.93 -19.43
N THR A 439 -2.38 20.82 -18.74
CA THR A 439 -1.39 20.13 -17.89
C THR A 439 -0.28 19.54 -18.76
N ILE A 440 -0.64 18.95 -19.90
CA ILE A 440 0.33 18.41 -20.88
C ILE A 440 1.16 19.54 -21.48
N ASN A 441 0.54 20.61 -21.96
CA ASN A 441 1.23 21.76 -22.54
C ASN A 441 2.22 22.39 -21.55
N TYR A 442 1.83 22.50 -20.27
CA TYR A 442 2.75 22.97 -19.25
C TYR A 442 3.93 22.02 -19.05
N ALA A 443 3.67 20.70 -18.95
CA ALA A 443 4.73 19.71 -18.79
C ALA A 443 5.70 19.71 -19.97
N VAL A 444 5.19 19.71 -21.20
CA VAL A 444 6.01 19.75 -22.43
C VAL A 444 6.90 20.99 -22.49
N ASN A 445 6.40 22.15 -22.01
CA ASN A 445 7.18 23.38 -21.96
C ASN A 445 8.15 23.47 -20.76
N SER A 446 7.95 22.66 -19.73
CA SER A 446 8.72 22.72 -18.47
C SER A 446 9.83 21.68 -18.38
N TYR A 447 9.75 20.59 -19.16
CA TYR A 447 10.67 19.46 -19.07
C TYR A 447 11.34 19.18 -20.42
N ASP A 448 12.68 19.21 -20.41
CA ASP A 448 13.49 19.00 -21.62
C ASP A 448 13.22 17.65 -22.27
N ASN A 449 12.95 16.58 -21.50
CA ASN A 449 12.68 15.26 -22.06
C ASN A 449 11.29 15.16 -22.73
N CYS A 450 10.39 16.11 -22.50
CA CYS A 450 9.03 16.10 -23.03
C CYS A 450 8.88 16.84 -24.38
N HIS A 451 9.95 17.41 -24.95
CA HIS A 451 9.89 18.21 -26.19
C HIS A 451 9.31 17.48 -27.41
N ASN A 452 9.40 16.15 -27.44
CA ASN A 452 8.86 15.30 -28.51
C ASN A 452 7.43 14.80 -28.24
N VAL A 453 6.88 15.03 -27.03
CA VAL A 453 5.52 14.66 -26.66
C VAL A 453 4.54 15.66 -27.29
N LEU A 454 3.54 15.13 -27.97
CA LEU A 454 2.48 15.88 -28.63
C LEU A 454 1.18 15.85 -27.81
N SER A 455 0.85 14.68 -27.26
CA SER A 455 -0.32 14.51 -26.40
C SER A 455 -0.12 13.32 -25.45
N VAL A 456 -0.93 13.24 -24.40
CA VAL A 456 -0.93 12.15 -23.43
C VAL A 456 -2.37 11.70 -23.23
N GLY A 457 -2.61 10.39 -23.30
CA GLY A 457 -3.91 9.78 -23.03
C GLY A 457 -4.18 9.65 -21.52
N PRO A 458 -5.20 8.89 -21.12
CA PRO A 458 -5.48 8.66 -19.70
C PRO A 458 -4.34 7.89 -19.03
N LEU A 459 -4.11 8.22 -17.75
CA LEU A 459 -3.29 7.41 -16.86
C LEU A 459 -4.18 6.31 -16.26
N ILE A 460 -3.83 5.05 -16.51
CA ILE A 460 -4.58 3.88 -16.05
C ILE A 460 -3.79 3.20 -14.93
N THR A 461 -4.40 3.07 -13.76
CA THR A 461 -3.81 2.37 -12.61
C THR A 461 -4.55 1.07 -12.34
N ILE A 462 -3.82 -0.01 -12.11
CA ILE A 462 -4.38 -1.33 -11.88
C ILE A 462 -3.68 -1.92 -10.66
N SER A 463 -4.45 -2.35 -9.66
CA SER A 463 -3.90 -3.08 -8.52
C SER A 463 -4.74 -4.30 -8.21
N CYS A 464 -4.11 -5.39 -7.78
CA CYS A 464 -4.81 -6.61 -7.40
C CYS A 464 -4.43 -7.06 -5.98
N GLN A 465 -5.38 -7.67 -5.27
CA GLN A 465 -5.13 -8.24 -3.95
C GLN A 465 -4.14 -9.41 -3.97
N TYR A 466 -4.13 -10.19 -5.07
CA TYR A 466 -3.27 -11.37 -5.21
C TYR A 466 -2.60 -11.36 -6.57
N GLN A 467 -1.35 -11.82 -6.63
CA GLN A 467 -0.59 -11.90 -7.88
C GLN A 467 -1.31 -12.72 -8.96
N SER A 468 -1.32 -12.23 -10.19
CA SER A 468 -1.89 -12.97 -11.33
C SER A 468 -0.95 -14.07 -11.84
N ARG A 469 -1.52 -15.21 -12.24
CA ARG A 469 -0.82 -16.35 -12.84
C ARG A 469 -0.59 -16.17 -14.34
N LYS A 470 -1.49 -15.44 -15.00
CA LYS A 470 -1.47 -15.14 -16.43
C LYS A 470 -1.45 -13.64 -16.64
N ASP A 471 -1.06 -13.23 -17.83
CA ASP A 471 -1.04 -11.83 -18.22
C ASP A 471 -2.46 -11.27 -18.29
N LEU A 472 -2.61 -10.03 -17.86
CA LEU A 472 -3.88 -9.30 -17.97
C LEU A 472 -3.86 -8.51 -19.27
N ILE A 473 -5.03 -8.23 -19.83
CA ILE A 473 -5.15 -7.48 -21.08
C ILE A 473 -5.96 -6.21 -20.82
N ILE A 474 -5.46 -5.09 -21.32
CA ILE A 474 -6.18 -3.82 -21.39
C ILE A 474 -6.48 -3.53 -22.86
N ASP A 475 -7.76 -3.59 -23.21
CA ASP A 475 -8.25 -3.22 -24.53
C ASP A 475 -8.66 -1.74 -24.50
N LEU A 476 -8.03 -0.95 -25.37
CA LEU A 476 -8.40 0.43 -25.65
C LEU A 476 -9.29 0.43 -26.90
N ILE A 477 -10.56 0.79 -26.72
CA ILE A 477 -11.58 0.80 -27.77
C ILE A 477 -11.47 2.08 -28.58
N LYS A 478 -11.65 1.99 -29.91
CA LYS A 478 -11.61 3.15 -30.81
C LYS A 478 -12.59 4.23 -30.37
N ARG A 479 -12.08 5.44 -30.11
CA ARG A 479 -12.91 6.63 -29.91
C ARG A 479 -13.59 7.04 -31.22
N LYS A 480 -14.75 7.72 -31.15
CA LYS A 480 -15.49 8.13 -32.37
C LYS A 480 -14.63 9.09 -33.22
N GLN A 481 -14.77 8.99 -34.56
CA GLN A 481 -14.09 9.89 -35.51
C GLN A 481 -14.33 11.35 -35.13
N GLY A 482 -13.27 12.07 -34.75
CA GLY A 482 -13.32 13.47 -34.29
C GLY A 482 -12.68 13.72 -32.92
N GLU A 483 -12.64 12.71 -32.03
CA GLU A 483 -12.11 12.85 -30.65
C GLU A 483 -10.62 12.50 -30.52
N ARG A 484 -10.05 11.82 -31.53
CA ARG A 484 -8.64 11.43 -31.60
C ARG A 484 -8.08 11.83 -32.96
N LYS A 485 -7.63 13.08 -33.13
CA LYS A 485 -6.82 13.47 -34.28
C LYS A 485 -5.38 13.10 -33.95
N VAL A 486 -4.92 11.93 -34.42
CA VAL A 486 -3.47 11.73 -34.54
C VAL A 486 -2.98 12.86 -35.42
N THR A 487 -2.08 13.69 -34.90
CA THR A 487 -1.45 14.72 -35.72
C THR A 487 -0.77 14.02 -36.90
N ALA A 488 -0.76 14.60 -38.11
CA ALA A 488 -0.20 13.95 -39.29
C ALA A 488 1.28 13.51 -39.13
N SER A 489 1.94 13.95 -38.05
CA SER A 489 3.32 13.70 -37.66
C SER A 489 3.51 12.86 -36.38
N GLY A 490 2.45 12.31 -35.76
CA GLY A 490 2.50 11.66 -34.43
C GLY A 490 2.33 10.14 -34.44
N LYS A 491 2.96 9.44 -33.48
CA LYS A 491 2.79 8.01 -33.18
C LYS A 491 2.48 7.80 -31.69
N TRP A 492 1.53 6.91 -31.39
CA TRP A 492 1.20 6.52 -30.02
C TRP A 492 2.14 5.43 -29.50
N PHE A 493 2.60 5.62 -28.26
CA PHE A 493 3.38 4.69 -27.47
C PHE A 493 2.63 4.38 -26.18
N TYR A 494 2.72 3.12 -25.75
CA TYR A 494 2.11 2.64 -24.52
C TYR A 494 3.26 2.25 -23.60
N VAL A 495 3.34 2.93 -22.46
CA VAL A 495 4.40 2.68 -21.47
C VAL A 495 3.77 2.17 -20.19
N VAL A 496 4.41 1.18 -19.59
CA VAL A 496 3.92 0.53 -18.39
C VAL A 496 5.02 0.49 -17.33
N ARG A 497 4.62 0.70 -16.08
CA ARG A 497 5.47 0.64 -14.90
C ARG A 497 4.78 -0.23 -13.85
N ALA A 498 5.48 -1.22 -13.31
CA ALA A 498 5.06 -1.89 -12.07
C ALA A 498 5.59 -1.10 -10.86
N ASN A 499 4.98 -1.25 -9.68
CA ASN A 499 5.55 -0.67 -8.47
C ASN A 499 7.02 -1.12 -8.33
N ASP A 500 7.91 -0.15 -8.15
CA ASP A 500 9.36 -0.32 -7.98
C ASP A 500 10.16 -0.82 -9.20
N GLU A 501 9.54 -0.90 -10.39
CA GLU A 501 10.23 -1.16 -11.66
C GLU A 501 10.35 0.14 -12.50
N PRO A 502 11.36 0.28 -13.39
CA PRO A 502 11.42 1.40 -14.33
C PRO A 502 10.34 1.29 -15.40
N TRP A 503 10.02 2.41 -16.08
CA TRP A 503 9.14 2.39 -17.25
C TRP A 503 9.69 1.49 -18.34
N ARG A 504 8.78 0.75 -18.99
CA ARG A 504 9.06 -0.02 -20.21
C ARG A 504 7.95 0.20 -21.24
N LEU A 505 8.26 -0.05 -22.51
CA LEU A 505 7.22 -0.16 -23.53
C LEU A 505 6.35 -1.37 -23.23
N ALA A 506 5.05 -1.20 -23.39
CA ALA A 506 4.09 -2.28 -23.22
C ALA A 506 3.99 -3.11 -24.51
N ASP A 507 3.82 -4.42 -24.35
CA ASP A 507 3.56 -5.31 -25.47
C ASP A 507 2.17 -5.04 -26.02
N THR A 508 2.11 -4.62 -27.29
CA THR A 508 0.86 -4.25 -27.94
C THR A 508 0.58 -5.14 -29.14
N GLU A 509 -0.64 -5.67 -29.20
CA GLU A 509 -1.16 -6.35 -30.37
C GLU A 509 -2.15 -5.42 -31.07
N HIS A 510 -1.83 -5.04 -32.31
CA HIS A 510 -2.72 -4.26 -33.16
C HIS A 510 -3.59 -5.22 -33.96
N ASN A 511 -4.67 -5.71 -33.36
CA ASN A 511 -5.58 -6.65 -34.00
C ASN A 511 -7.03 -6.24 -33.72
N ASP A 512 -7.58 -5.34 -34.53
CA ASP A 512 -8.97 -5.38 -35.06
C ASP A 512 -9.43 -4.02 -35.61
N LYS A 513 -10.44 -4.04 -36.50
CA LYS A 513 -11.10 -2.81 -36.99
C LYS A 513 -11.76 -1.98 -35.86
N LYS A 514 -11.99 -2.55 -34.67
CA LYS A 514 -12.74 -1.95 -33.53
C LYS A 514 -11.88 -1.47 -32.34
N LEU A 515 -10.63 -1.91 -32.21
CA LEU A 515 -9.74 -1.55 -31.09
C LEU A 515 -8.63 -0.57 -31.55
N ASP A 516 -8.24 0.35 -30.68
CA ASP A 516 -7.08 1.23 -30.88
C ASP A 516 -5.79 0.50 -30.49
N ALA A 517 -5.79 -0.25 -29.38
CA ALA A 517 -4.71 -1.13 -28.98
C ALA A 517 -5.19 -2.19 -27.98
N SER A 518 -4.56 -3.37 -28.01
CA SER A 518 -4.69 -4.38 -26.94
C SER A 518 -3.32 -4.53 -26.27
N ILE A 519 -3.26 -4.25 -24.97
CA ILE A 519 -2.02 -4.11 -24.21
C ILE A 519 -1.93 -5.27 -23.24
N LYS A 520 -0.85 -6.06 -23.35
CA LYS A 520 -0.57 -7.16 -22.43
C LYS A 520 0.21 -6.66 -21.22
N LEU A 521 -0.33 -6.92 -20.04
CA LEU A 521 0.29 -6.62 -18.75
C LEU A 521 0.87 -7.92 -18.18
N PRO A 522 2.22 -8.05 -18.12
CA PRO A 522 2.87 -9.26 -17.64
C PRO A 522 2.49 -9.52 -16.19
N ARG A 523 2.08 -10.75 -15.86
CA ARG A 523 1.76 -11.28 -14.51
C ARG A 523 1.78 -10.23 -13.39
N LEU A 524 0.62 -9.62 -13.12
CA LEU A 524 0.48 -8.50 -12.19
C LEU A 524 0.90 -8.94 -10.79
N LYS A 525 2.04 -8.44 -10.28
CA LYS A 525 2.56 -8.77 -8.93
C LYS A 525 1.76 -8.06 -7.83
N SER A 526 1.59 -6.73 -7.96
CA SER A 526 0.94 -5.87 -6.97
C SER A 526 0.10 -4.79 -7.66
N SER A 527 0.76 -3.85 -8.35
CA SER A 527 0.10 -2.80 -9.12
C SER A 527 0.95 -2.29 -10.28
N TYR A 528 0.25 -1.80 -11.31
CA TYR A 528 0.79 -1.30 -12.55
C TYR A 528 0.17 0.05 -12.88
N ILE A 529 0.97 0.87 -13.54
CA ILE A 529 0.58 2.15 -14.12
C ILE A 529 0.83 2.05 -15.62
N LEU A 530 -0.18 2.36 -16.41
CA LEU A 530 -0.13 2.44 -17.87
C LEU A 530 -0.38 3.89 -18.28
N MET A 531 0.47 4.41 -19.16
CA MET A 531 0.34 5.74 -19.75
C MET A 531 0.40 5.64 -21.28
N GLU A 532 -0.47 6.39 -21.95
CA GLU A 532 -0.48 6.53 -23.40
C GLU A 532 0.21 7.85 -23.77
N ILE A 533 1.24 7.82 -24.61
CA ILE A 533 1.99 9.02 -25.03
C ILE A 533 2.00 9.09 -26.55
N GLU A 534 1.48 10.18 -27.12
CA GLU A 534 1.68 10.52 -28.53
C GLU A 534 2.97 11.34 -28.64
N ALA A 535 3.90 10.88 -29.47
CA ALA A 535 5.16 11.59 -29.72
C ALA A 535 5.41 11.72 -31.23
N ARG A 536 6.34 12.61 -31.60
CA ARG A 536 6.73 12.82 -32.99
C ARG A 536 7.23 11.52 -33.64
N SER A 537 6.89 11.33 -34.92
CA SER A 537 7.40 10.22 -35.72
C SER A 537 8.93 10.22 -35.74
N GLY A 538 9.54 9.12 -35.27
CA GLY A 538 11.00 8.96 -35.19
C GLY A 538 11.60 9.12 -33.78
N THR A 539 10.81 9.50 -32.77
CA THR A 539 11.29 9.57 -31.38
C THR A 539 11.78 8.19 -30.89
N HIS A 540 12.98 8.17 -30.31
CA HIS A 540 13.58 6.94 -29.79
C HIS A 540 12.89 6.45 -28.52
N GLN A 541 12.88 5.14 -28.30
CA GLN A 541 12.26 4.51 -27.12
C GLN A 541 12.77 5.12 -25.80
N GLU A 542 14.07 5.36 -25.68
CA GLU A 542 14.65 5.93 -24.45
C GLU A 542 14.10 7.32 -24.12
N GLU A 543 13.85 8.14 -25.14
CA GLU A 543 13.25 9.47 -24.96
C GLU A 543 11.81 9.37 -24.48
N ILE A 544 11.03 8.41 -25.01
CA ILE A 544 9.66 8.16 -24.55
C ILE A 544 9.64 7.73 -23.09
N LEU A 545 10.55 6.85 -22.66
CA LEU A 545 10.62 6.38 -21.28
C LEU A 545 11.04 7.49 -20.31
N LYS A 546 11.97 8.36 -20.71
CA LYS A 546 12.33 9.56 -19.93
C LYS A 546 11.17 10.55 -19.83
N ALA A 547 10.47 10.79 -20.94
CA ALA A 547 9.29 11.64 -20.96
C ALA A 547 8.16 11.08 -20.09
N ALA A 548 7.98 9.75 -20.07
CA ALA A 548 7.02 9.08 -19.21
C ALA A 548 7.32 9.27 -17.73
N GLU A 549 8.60 9.20 -17.34
CA GLU A 549 9.02 9.49 -15.97
C GLU A 549 8.74 10.95 -15.61
N ASP A 550 9.20 11.92 -16.40
CA ASP A 550 8.99 13.34 -16.13
C ASP A 550 7.49 13.69 -16.05
N LEU A 551 6.67 13.14 -16.95
CA LEU A 551 5.21 13.28 -16.90
C LEU A 551 4.62 12.63 -15.66
N HIS A 552 5.07 11.43 -15.29
CA HIS A 552 4.57 10.74 -14.10
C HIS A 552 4.87 11.53 -12.82
N VAL A 553 6.10 12.03 -12.67
CA VAL A 553 6.48 12.89 -11.55
C VAL A 553 5.64 14.16 -11.60
N TYR A 554 5.45 14.79 -12.76
CA TYR A 554 4.67 16.04 -12.86
C TYR A 554 3.20 15.86 -12.49
N LEU A 555 2.57 14.76 -12.93
CA LEU A 555 1.15 14.49 -12.69
C LEU A 555 0.85 14.11 -11.23
N ASN A 556 1.82 13.52 -10.54
CA ASN A 556 1.65 13.06 -9.15
C ASN A 556 2.35 13.97 -8.14
N GLY A 557 3.29 14.78 -8.58
CA GLY A 557 4.06 15.69 -7.75
C GLY A 557 3.42 17.06 -7.67
N PHE A 558 4.15 17.94 -7.00
CA PHE A 558 3.68 19.24 -6.57
C PHE A 558 4.75 20.29 -6.72
N ILE A 559 4.34 21.47 -7.15
CA ILE A 559 5.27 22.57 -7.32
C ILE A 559 5.44 23.32 -6.00
N VAL A 560 6.65 23.28 -5.48
CA VAL A 560 7.07 23.92 -4.24
C VAL A 560 8.19 24.92 -4.51
N ARG A 561 8.37 25.85 -3.56
CA ARG A 561 9.49 26.78 -3.50
C ARG A 561 10.06 26.78 -2.10
N MET A 562 11.38 26.92 -2.01
CA MET A 562 12.11 27.08 -0.76
C MET A 562 12.14 28.55 -0.36
N ILE A 563 11.67 28.82 0.85
CA ILE A 563 11.77 30.12 1.52
C ILE A 563 12.84 30.01 2.59
N ALA A 564 13.83 30.90 2.55
CA ALA A 564 14.85 31.01 3.59
C ALA A 564 14.88 32.47 4.06
N LYS A 565 14.47 32.72 5.31
CA LYS A 565 14.41 34.08 5.88
C LYS A 565 15.08 34.14 7.25
N GLN A 566 15.75 35.25 7.52
CA GLN A 566 16.47 35.53 8.77
C GLN A 566 15.72 36.58 9.58
N LYS A 567 15.74 36.43 10.90
CA LYS A 567 15.06 37.37 11.80
C LYS A 567 15.79 38.71 11.84
N LYS A 568 15.06 39.82 11.73
CA LYS A 568 15.65 41.17 11.75
C LYS A 568 16.32 41.51 13.09
N THR A 569 15.71 41.06 14.19
CA THR A 569 16.23 41.27 15.55
C THR A 569 17.42 40.38 15.87
N ASP A 570 17.51 39.23 15.22
CA ASP A 570 18.59 38.26 15.40
C ASP A 570 18.91 37.57 14.05
N PRO A 571 19.84 38.12 13.27
CA PRO A 571 20.22 37.58 11.97
C PRO A 571 20.80 36.16 12.02
N TYR A 572 21.22 35.69 13.20
CA TYR A 572 21.75 34.34 13.41
C TYR A 572 20.63 33.29 13.49
N MET A 573 19.36 33.71 13.55
CA MET A 573 18.20 32.82 13.46
C MET A 573 17.68 32.77 12.03
N LEU A 574 17.91 31.63 11.38
CA LEU A 574 17.46 31.32 10.03
C LEU A 574 16.23 30.41 10.09
N THR A 575 15.16 30.78 9.40
CA THR A 575 14.02 29.90 9.14
C THR A 575 14.08 29.41 7.70
N VAL A 576 13.90 28.12 7.50
CA VAL A 576 13.76 27.49 6.19
C VAL A 576 12.41 26.78 6.12
N GLN A 577 11.65 27.04 5.05
CA GLN A 577 10.36 26.41 4.76
C GLN A 577 10.32 25.96 3.30
N CYS A 578 9.74 24.80 3.03
CA CYS A 578 9.40 24.35 1.68
C CYS A 578 7.91 24.59 1.47
N VAL A 579 7.49 25.56 0.66
CA VAL A 579 6.08 25.98 0.58
C VAL A 579 5.54 25.75 -0.82
N ARG A 580 4.26 25.36 -0.95
CA ARG A 580 3.59 25.27 -2.25
C ARG A 580 3.58 26.62 -2.96
N ARG A 581 3.72 26.61 -4.29
CA ARG A 581 3.76 27.84 -5.12
C ARG A 581 2.63 28.82 -4.79
N ASP A 582 1.41 28.33 -4.59
CA ASP A 582 0.20 29.12 -4.33
C ASP A 582 0.13 29.72 -2.91
N LEU A 583 0.87 29.13 -1.96
CA LEU A 583 0.88 29.57 -0.55
C LEU A 583 2.12 30.43 -0.20
N VAL A 584 3.04 30.63 -1.16
CA VAL A 584 4.29 31.37 -0.94
C VAL A 584 4.02 32.78 -0.42
N SER A 585 3.13 33.54 -1.06
CA SER A 585 2.86 34.92 -0.66
C SER A 585 2.35 35.02 0.78
N SER A 586 1.35 34.21 1.15
CA SER A 586 0.81 34.20 2.52
C SER A 586 1.86 33.80 3.57
N ASN A 587 2.74 32.84 3.26
CA ASN A 587 3.79 32.42 4.18
C ASN A 587 4.88 33.47 4.33
N VAL A 588 5.25 34.17 3.25
CA VAL A 588 6.19 35.30 3.31
C VAL A 588 5.61 36.41 4.18
N ASP A 589 4.35 36.78 3.98
CA ASP A 589 3.68 37.82 4.78
C ASP A 589 3.63 37.45 6.28
N GLU A 590 3.38 36.18 6.60
CA GLU A 590 3.38 35.68 7.98
C GLU A 590 4.78 35.73 8.61
N LEU A 591 5.81 35.32 7.87
CA LEU A 591 7.20 35.40 8.31
C LEU A 591 7.63 36.85 8.54
N GLU A 592 7.21 37.78 7.68
CA GLU A 592 7.47 39.21 7.85
C GLU A 592 6.81 39.76 9.11
N LYS A 593 5.55 39.38 9.41
CA LYS A 593 4.87 39.71 10.68
C LYS A 593 5.60 39.15 11.90
N GLN A 594 6.21 37.97 11.78
CA GLN A 594 7.05 37.36 12.82
C GLN A 594 8.47 37.98 12.92
N GLY A 595 8.79 38.95 12.06
CA GLY A 595 10.06 39.67 12.05
C GLY A 595 11.16 39.04 11.19
N TYR A 596 10.84 38.03 10.37
CA TYR A 596 11.75 37.38 9.42
C TYR A 596 11.80 38.10 8.08
N THR A 597 12.37 39.30 8.06
CA THR A 597 12.40 40.17 6.87
C THR A 597 13.73 40.14 6.11
N LEU A 598 14.76 39.44 6.62
CA LEU A 598 16.09 39.37 6.00
C LEU A 598 16.28 38.04 5.25
N GLY A 599 17.32 37.93 4.42
CA GLY A 599 17.67 36.70 3.69
C GLY A 599 17.37 36.77 2.19
N PRO A 600 17.63 35.69 1.44
CA PRO A 600 17.48 35.66 -0.01
C PRO A 600 16.03 35.77 -0.47
N ASP A 601 15.87 35.98 -1.77
CA ASP A 601 14.60 35.79 -2.46
C ASP A 601 14.17 34.32 -2.43
N VAL A 602 12.87 34.10 -2.58
CA VAL A 602 12.28 32.77 -2.67
C VAL A 602 12.89 32.02 -3.85
N SER A 603 13.15 30.73 -3.70
CA SER A 603 13.74 29.93 -4.77
C SER A 603 12.87 29.86 -6.02
N LYS A 604 13.45 29.36 -7.11
CA LYS A 604 12.67 28.90 -8.28
C LYS A 604 11.72 27.75 -7.90
N ASP A 605 10.86 27.38 -8.85
CA ASP A 605 9.94 26.26 -8.71
C ASP A 605 10.67 24.92 -8.76
N TYR A 606 10.27 24.02 -7.86
CA TYR A 606 10.73 22.63 -7.81
C TYR A 606 9.52 21.72 -7.79
N LEU A 607 9.59 20.64 -8.55
CA LEU A 607 8.62 19.57 -8.48
C LEU A 607 9.08 18.55 -7.46
N VAL A 608 8.21 18.23 -6.51
CA VAL A 608 8.46 17.21 -5.47
C VAL A 608 7.27 16.27 -5.36
N MET A 609 7.51 15.02 -5.03
CA MET A 609 6.48 14.00 -4.81
C MET A 609 6.16 13.86 -3.32
N GLU A 610 4.97 13.35 -3.02
CA GLU A 610 4.65 12.87 -1.67
C GLU A 610 5.66 11.79 -1.27
N ASP A 611 6.18 11.81 -0.03
CA ASP A 611 7.19 10.89 0.52
C ASP A 611 8.68 11.15 0.18
N GLN A 612 8.96 12.12 -0.70
CA GLN A 612 10.33 12.58 -0.94
C GLN A 612 10.88 13.39 0.24
N ARG A 613 12.21 13.43 0.37
CA ARG A 613 12.91 14.14 1.44
C ARG A 613 13.76 15.27 0.87
N ILE A 614 13.68 16.46 1.46
CA ILE A 614 14.60 17.56 1.17
C ILE A 614 15.74 17.52 2.18
N GLN A 615 16.92 17.21 1.70
CA GLN A 615 18.15 17.32 2.47
C GLN A 615 18.68 18.76 2.38
N LEU A 616 18.78 19.44 3.51
CA LEU A 616 19.43 20.75 3.65
C LEU A 616 20.87 20.62 4.12
N MET A 617 21.75 21.44 3.54
CA MET A 617 23.17 21.51 3.89
C MET A 617 23.67 22.94 3.74
N ILE A 618 24.21 23.52 4.82
CA ILE A 618 24.85 24.84 4.75
C ILE A 618 26.33 24.65 4.43
N LYS A 619 26.81 25.26 3.35
CA LYS A 619 28.22 25.27 2.95
C LYS A 619 28.80 26.67 2.95
N GLY A 620 30.12 26.74 3.11
CA GLY A 620 30.89 27.99 3.02
C GLY A 620 31.29 28.52 4.39
N ASN A 621 31.27 29.84 4.54
CA ASN A 621 31.75 30.52 5.74
C ASN A 621 30.68 30.68 6.84
N ILE A 622 29.43 30.33 6.54
CA ILE A 622 28.35 30.23 7.52
C ILE A 622 28.15 28.74 7.82
N LYS A 623 27.94 28.40 9.09
CA LYS A 623 27.73 27.04 9.60
C LYS A 623 26.54 27.02 10.56
N THR A 624 25.98 25.85 10.83
CA THR A 624 25.01 25.66 11.92
C THR A 624 25.70 25.64 13.28
N GLU A 625 24.99 26.03 14.33
CA GLU A 625 25.42 25.95 15.73
C GLU A 625 24.90 24.64 16.36
N GLY A 626 25.78 23.79 16.89
CA GLY A 626 25.45 22.41 17.32
C GLY A 626 25.99 21.32 16.37
N GLU A 627 25.95 20.04 16.78
CA GLU A 627 26.65 18.86 16.21
C GLU A 627 26.87 18.81 14.68
N PRO A 628 27.96 18.16 14.22
CA PRO A 628 28.45 18.18 12.83
C PRO A 628 27.66 17.30 11.84
N SER A 629 26.36 17.10 12.04
CA SER A 629 25.53 16.49 11.00
C SER A 629 25.15 17.57 9.99
N ASP A 630 25.99 17.77 8.97
CA ASP A 630 25.82 18.67 7.81
C ASP A 630 24.54 18.38 6.96
N LYS A 631 23.56 17.65 7.49
CA LYS A 631 22.40 17.14 6.79
C LYS A 631 21.16 17.24 7.67
N VAL A 632 20.34 18.26 7.43
CA VAL A 632 18.99 18.32 8.00
C VAL A 632 18.04 17.75 6.97
N ILE A 633 17.32 16.68 7.32
CA ILE A 633 16.40 16.01 6.40
C ILE A 633 14.97 16.44 6.71
N ILE A 634 14.30 16.95 5.69
CA ILE A 634 12.92 17.41 5.74
C ILE A 634 12.05 16.43 4.97
N PRO A 635 11.16 15.66 5.61
CA PRO A 635 10.18 14.87 4.85
C PRO A 635 9.10 15.79 4.26
N ILE A 636 8.71 15.55 3.00
CA ILE A 636 7.66 16.31 2.33
C ILE A 636 6.34 15.55 2.42
N TYR A 637 5.35 16.20 3.02
CA TYR A 637 3.95 15.78 2.99
C TYR A 637 3.11 16.95 2.50
N TYR A 638 2.61 16.86 1.27
CA TYR A 638 2.15 18.01 0.50
C TYR A 638 0.94 18.74 1.09
N TYR A 639 0.13 18.05 1.88
CA TYR A 639 -1.08 18.62 2.49
C TYR A 639 -0.99 18.72 4.03
N LEU A 640 0.20 18.55 4.59
CA LEU A 640 0.47 18.89 5.98
C LEU A 640 1.07 20.30 6.06
N GLU A 641 1.07 20.87 7.26
CA GLU A 641 1.84 22.09 7.49
C GLU A 641 3.28 21.85 7.05
N MET A 642 3.69 22.64 6.06
CA MET A 642 4.98 22.47 5.45
C MET A 642 6.07 22.65 6.51
N PRO A 643 7.02 21.71 6.62
CA PRO A 643 7.99 21.69 7.70
C PRO A 643 8.79 23.01 7.73
N LYS A 644 8.59 23.75 8.81
CA LYS A 644 9.35 24.95 9.17
C LYS A 644 10.51 24.52 10.05
N ILE A 645 11.72 24.77 9.58
CA ILE A 645 12.93 24.51 10.35
C ILE A 645 13.55 25.82 10.78
N MET A 646 13.80 25.94 12.07
CA MET A 646 14.59 27.03 12.63
C MET A 646 16.01 26.52 12.89
N LEU A 647 16.98 27.15 12.25
CA LEU A 647 18.40 26.89 12.39
C LEU A 647 19.06 28.08 13.04
N LYS A 648 19.86 27.83 14.06
CA LYS A 648 20.81 28.81 14.55
C LYS A 648 22.10 28.68 13.74
N ILE A 649 22.47 29.74 13.06
CA ILE A 649 23.65 29.79 12.18
C ILE A 649 24.73 30.66 12.80
N GLN A 650 25.99 30.44 12.44
CA GLN A 650 27.16 31.16 12.96
C GLN A 650 28.21 31.32 11.86
N VAL A 651 29.12 32.27 12.06
CA VAL A 651 30.26 32.48 11.16
C VAL A 651 31.36 31.47 11.52
N GLY A 652 31.76 30.65 10.56
CA GLY A 652 32.82 29.66 10.73
C GLY A 652 34.21 30.28 10.84
N ASP A 653 34.53 31.24 9.98
CA ASP A 653 35.80 31.98 10.00
C ASP A 653 35.54 33.49 9.77
N THR A 654 35.71 34.27 10.82
CA THR A 654 35.48 35.73 10.80
C THR A 654 36.49 36.49 9.94
N PHE A 655 37.62 35.86 9.55
CA PHE A 655 38.66 36.47 8.72
C PHE A 655 38.44 36.21 7.23
N LYS A 656 37.71 35.14 6.87
CA LYS A 656 37.26 34.90 5.49
C LYS A 656 36.21 35.92 5.09
N GLN A 657 36.16 36.26 3.80
CA GLN A 657 35.22 37.22 3.24
C GLN A 657 35.31 38.63 3.88
N LYS A 658 36.45 38.99 4.47
CA LYS A 658 36.70 40.30 5.10
C LYS A 658 36.32 41.49 4.19
N ASP A 659 36.57 41.38 2.90
CA ASP A 659 36.38 42.47 1.93
C ASP A 659 34.91 42.61 1.45
N LEU A 660 34.04 41.66 1.82
CA LEU A 660 32.60 41.73 1.53
C LEU A 660 31.86 42.52 2.60
N GLU A 661 30.68 43.06 2.29
CA GLU A 661 29.88 43.82 3.26
C GLU A 661 29.25 42.92 4.34
N ALA A 662 29.02 41.65 4.02
CA ALA A 662 28.47 40.64 4.92
C ALA A 662 29.25 39.32 4.79
N TYR A 663 29.13 38.45 5.78
CA TYR A 663 29.55 37.04 5.62
C TYR A 663 28.53 36.33 4.74
N ILE A 664 28.99 35.49 3.81
CA ILE A 664 28.14 34.79 2.84
C ILE A 664 28.27 33.29 3.03
N GLY A 665 27.14 32.59 3.03
CA GLY A 665 27.03 31.14 3.01
C GLY A 665 26.02 30.68 1.98
N ASN A 666 26.11 29.40 1.62
CA ASN A 666 25.20 28.77 0.66
C ASN A 666 24.37 27.71 1.37
N LEU A 667 23.06 27.89 1.42
CA LEU A 667 22.11 26.87 1.80
C LEU A 667 21.83 26.01 0.56
N HIS A 668 22.42 24.82 0.54
CA HIS A 668 22.11 23.80 -0.46
C HIS A 668 20.91 23.00 -0.02
N PHE A 669 20.05 22.66 -0.97
CA PHE A 669 19.00 21.68 -0.76
C PHE A 669 18.95 20.68 -1.91
N THR A 670 18.67 19.43 -1.55
CA THR A 670 18.61 18.29 -2.47
C THR A 670 17.32 17.52 -2.21
N VAL A 671 16.55 17.22 -3.25
CA VAL A 671 15.40 16.32 -3.14
C VAL A 671 15.90 14.89 -3.37
N GLU A 672 15.70 14.03 -2.37
CA GLU A 672 16.05 12.60 -2.38
C GLU A 672 14.78 11.75 -2.40
N ASP A 673 14.84 10.62 -3.12
CA ASP A 673 13.78 9.61 -3.17
C ASP A 673 14.02 8.56 -2.07
N HIS A 674 12.96 8.20 -1.35
CA HIS A 674 13.05 7.37 -0.14
C HIS A 674 13.20 5.88 -0.44
N LYS A 675 12.70 5.40 -1.58
CA LYS A 675 12.54 3.95 -1.87
C LYS A 675 13.53 3.37 -2.88
N LEU A 676 14.39 4.19 -3.48
CA LEU A 676 15.25 3.75 -4.57
C LEU A 676 16.69 4.25 -4.38
N GLU A 677 17.58 3.39 -3.86
CA GLU A 677 19.03 3.51 -4.09
C GLU A 677 19.39 3.40 -5.60
N ILE A 678 18.41 3.09 -6.46
CA ILE A 678 18.54 2.89 -7.91
C ILE A 678 17.76 3.96 -8.71
N SER A 679 17.32 5.06 -8.09
CA SER A 679 16.55 6.06 -8.84
C SER A 679 17.46 6.81 -9.82
N SER A 680 17.25 6.60 -11.12
CA SER A 680 17.78 7.40 -12.23
C SER A 680 17.08 8.77 -12.35
N LEU A 681 16.27 9.15 -11.36
CA LEU A 681 15.62 10.46 -11.30
C LEU A 681 16.68 11.56 -11.19
N PRO A 682 16.56 12.66 -11.94
CA PRO A 682 17.46 13.78 -11.80
C PRO A 682 17.36 14.32 -10.38
N THR A 683 18.45 14.21 -9.62
CA THR A 683 18.54 14.76 -8.26
C THR A 683 18.34 16.27 -8.33
N MET A 684 17.14 16.74 -7.96
CA MET A 684 16.81 18.17 -7.96
C MET A 684 17.62 18.87 -6.87
N ARG A 685 18.45 19.85 -7.28
CA ARG A 685 19.31 20.61 -6.37
C ARG A 685 19.08 22.10 -6.53
N GLY A 686 19.10 22.82 -5.42
CA GLY A 686 19.05 24.26 -5.39
C GLY A 686 20.02 24.86 -4.40
N VAL A 687 20.30 26.15 -4.57
CA VAL A 687 21.18 26.91 -3.71
C VAL A 687 20.53 28.26 -3.41
N LEU A 688 20.41 28.59 -2.13
CA LEU A 688 20.01 29.90 -1.64
C LEU A 688 21.20 30.55 -0.93
N VAL A 689 21.47 31.81 -1.26
CA VAL A 689 22.60 32.55 -0.68
C VAL A 689 22.13 33.25 0.59
N ILE A 690 22.69 32.87 1.74
CA ILE A 690 22.38 33.45 3.05
C ILE A 690 23.50 34.40 3.48
N THR A 691 23.15 35.45 4.25
CA THR A 691 24.12 36.47 4.65
C THR A 691 24.04 36.78 6.15
N LEU A 692 25.18 36.95 6.80
CA LEU A 692 25.25 37.42 8.19
C LEU A 692 25.90 38.80 8.23
N PRO A 693 25.27 39.79 8.90
CA PRO A 693 25.85 41.12 9.00
C PRO A 693 27.14 41.06 9.81
N LYS A 694 28.10 41.89 9.40
CA LYS A 694 29.30 42.14 10.20
C LYS A 694 28.96 43.15 11.29
N ALA A 695 29.61 43.04 12.43
CA ALA A 695 29.41 43.98 13.53
C ALA A 695 29.58 45.44 13.05
N PRO A 696 28.66 46.35 13.43
CA PRO A 696 28.76 47.75 13.04
C PRO A 696 30.10 48.33 13.52
N GLY A 697 30.97 48.64 12.57
CA GLY A 697 32.37 49.03 12.81
C GLY A 697 33.37 48.33 11.89
N VAL A 698 33.01 47.17 11.32
CA VAL A 698 33.80 46.49 10.28
C VAL A 698 33.36 47.02 8.91
N ARG A 699 33.68 48.29 8.61
CA ARG A 699 33.62 48.76 7.22
C ARG A 699 34.57 47.90 6.38
N PRO A 700 34.27 47.59 5.09
CA PRO A 700 35.34 47.18 4.19
C PRO A 700 36.34 48.32 4.22
N ARG A 701 37.53 48.07 4.79
CA ARG A 701 38.60 49.06 4.86
C ARG A 701 39.12 49.21 3.42
N THR A 702 38.40 49.97 2.59
CA THR A 702 38.90 50.52 1.34
C THR A 702 39.90 51.62 1.67
N ALA A 703 41.02 51.20 2.24
CA ALA A 703 42.26 51.96 2.33
C ALA A 703 43.37 50.97 2.72
N LYS A 704 43.94 50.33 1.70
CA LYS A 704 45.36 49.95 1.62
C LYS A 704 45.97 49.47 2.94
N ALA A 705 45.83 48.18 3.26
CA ALA A 705 47.00 47.47 3.76
C ALA A 705 47.94 47.31 2.56
N ARG A 706 48.73 48.37 2.32
CA ARG A 706 49.94 48.29 1.51
C ARG A 706 50.70 47.04 1.92
N LEU A 707 51.34 46.42 0.93
CA LEU A 707 52.32 45.37 1.10
C LEU A 707 53.03 45.55 2.44
N GLN A 708 52.90 44.53 3.28
CA GLN A 708 53.70 44.36 4.45
C GLN A 708 55.17 44.42 4.03
N SER A 709 55.86 45.52 4.36
CA SER A 709 57.26 45.72 4.05
C SER A 709 58.08 44.48 4.46
N PRO A 710 58.85 43.85 3.55
CA PRO A 710 59.59 42.61 3.84
C PRO A 710 60.58 42.75 5.01
N TYR A 711 60.90 43.98 5.42
CA TYR A 711 61.91 44.28 6.42
C TYR A 711 61.47 44.01 7.86
N TYR A 712 60.25 44.34 8.28
CA TYR A 712 59.83 44.06 9.66
C TYR A 712 59.67 42.56 9.92
N PHE A 713 59.33 41.79 8.87
CA PHE A 713 59.27 40.33 8.95
C PHE A 713 60.64 39.72 9.10
N THR A 714 61.59 40.19 8.28
CA THR A 714 62.99 39.80 8.40
C THR A 714 63.54 40.14 9.79
N ALA A 715 63.21 41.33 10.31
CA ALA A 715 63.58 41.74 11.67
C ALA A 715 62.96 40.82 12.74
N LEU A 716 61.68 40.48 12.63
CA LEU A 716 61.01 39.59 13.58
C LEU A 716 61.61 38.18 13.55
N VAL A 717 61.94 37.65 12.38
CA VAL A 717 62.60 36.34 12.23
C VAL A 717 63.98 36.35 12.87
N LYS A 718 64.78 37.40 12.64
CA LYS A 718 66.10 37.57 13.28
C LYS A 718 65.99 37.66 14.81
N PHE A 719 65.03 38.45 15.30
CA PHE A 719 64.76 38.60 16.73
C PHE A 719 64.35 37.27 17.37
N LEU A 720 63.45 36.56 16.71
CA LEU A 720 62.96 35.26 17.18
C LEU A 720 64.08 34.21 17.20
N ALA A 721 64.87 34.11 16.13
CA ALA A 721 66.02 33.21 16.07
C ALA A 721 67.02 33.50 17.20
N MET A 722 67.35 34.78 17.41
CA MET A 722 68.28 35.20 18.46
C MET A 722 67.76 34.90 19.88
N LYS A 723 66.46 35.05 20.13
CA LYS A 723 65.85 34.74 21.45
C LYS A 723 65.69 33.25 21.68
N LEU A 724 65.34 32.48 20.65
CA LEU A 724 65.12 31.04 20.74
C LEU A 724 66.42 30.23 20.82
N THR A 725 67.57 30.79 20.43
CA THR A 725 68.87 30.10 20.46
C THR A 725 69.83 30.68 21.51
N GLN A 726 69.32 31.28 22.57
CA GLN A 726 70.16 31.74 23.68
C GLN A 726 70.77 30.55 24.43
N PRO A 727 71.93 30.69 25.12
CA PRO A 727 72.68 29.56 25.74
C PRO A 727 71.95 28.74 26.83
N LYS A 728 70.67 28.99 27.07
CA LYS A 728 69.80 28.29 28.03
C LYS A 728 68.45 27.88 27.42
N ASP A 729 68.28 28.03 26.11
CA ASP A 729 67.02 27.81 25.41
C ASP A 729 67.22 26.91 24.19
N ASP A 730 66.87 25.63 24.32
CA ASP A 730 66.87 24.64 23.22
C ASP A 730 65.47 24.40 22.65
N SER A 731 64.49 25.27 22.98
CA SER A 731 63.10 25.08 22.55
C SER A 731 62.84 25.46 21.09
N TRP A 732 63.84 25.99 20.38
CA TRP A 732 63.69 26.47 19.00
C TRP A 732 63.15 25.39 18.06
N LEU A 733 63.63 24.14 18.15
CA LEU A 733 63.12 23.03 17.33
C LEU A 733 61.64 22.72 17.61
N GLN A 734 61.20 22.85 18.86
CA GLN A 734 59.80 22.59 19.23
C GLN A 734 58.88 23.64 18.59
N VAL A 735 59.27 24.91 18.62
CA VAL A 735 58.54 26.00 17.95
C VAL A 735 58.51 25.76 16.44
N MET A 736 59.64 25.38 15.85
CA MET A 736 59.73 25.07 14.41
C MET A 736 58.79 23.94 13.98
N PHE A 737 58.70 22.83 14.72
CA PHE A 737 57.78 21.73 14.41
C PHE A 737 56.30 22.06 14.61
N ARG A 738 55.96 23.19 15.26
CA ARG A 738 54.59 23.70 15.35
C ARG A 738 54.18 24.59 14.17
N LEU A 739 55.15 25.14 13.43
CA LEU A 739 54.89 26.04 12.31
C LEU A 739 54.46 25.34 11.02
N ALA A 740 54.84 24.07 10.83
CA ALA A 740 54.48 23.28 9.65
C ALA A 740 54.57 21.77 9.94
N PRO A 741 53.94 20.92 9.10
CA PRO A 741 54.04 19.47 9.22
C PRO A 741 55.50 18.99 9.22
N GLN A 742 55.78 17.93 9.99
CA GLN A 742 57.15 17.42 10.21
C GLN A 742 57.94 17.18 8.92
N ARG A 743 57.29 16.64 7.87
CA ARG A 743 57.91 16.40 6.56
C ARG A 743 58.36 17.68 5.85
N GLU A 744 57.60 18.78 5.97
CA GLU A 744 57.98 20.09 5.42
C GLU A 744 59.18 20.65 6.19
N MET A 745 59.14 20.55 7.52
CA MET A 745 60.21 21.03 8.40
C MET A 745 61.52 20.27 8.24
N ASP A 746 61.47 18.95 8.01
CA ASP A 746 62.68 18.16 7.74
C ASP A 746 63.35 18.56 6.42
N MET A 747 62.55 18.90 5.39
CA MET A 747 63.07 19.42 4.12
C MET A 747 63.70 20.80 4.29
N ILE A 748 63.04 21.70 5.03
CA ILE A 748 63.54 23.05 5.33
C ILE A 748 64.83 22.97 6.14
N LYS A 749 64.89 22.09 7.15
CA LYS A 749 66.08 21.86 7.98
C LYS A 749 67.28 21.39 7.16
N ARG A 750 67.07 20.45 6.21
CA ARG A 750 68.13 19.99 5.31
C ARG A 750 68.66 21.10 4.41
N ARG A 751 67.78 21.94 3.86
CA ARG A 751 68.18 23.11 3.05
C ARG A 751 68.96 24.14 3.86
N ALA A 752 68.48 24.47 5.05
CA ALA A 752 69.15 25.39 5.95
C ALA A 752 70.56 24.90 6.30
N ALA A 753 70.73 23.61 6.59
CA ALA A 753 72.04 23.01 6.87
C ALA A 753 73.00 23.06 5.67
N THR A 754 72.49 23.00 4.42
CA THR A 754 73.32 23.13 3.21
C THR A 754 73.66 24.58 2.83
N GLN A 755 72.88 25.55 3.31
CA GLN A 755 73.09 26.99 3.04
C GLN A 755 74.08 27.64 4.02
N CYS A 756 74.37 27.01 5.16
CA CYS A 756 75.36 27.50 6.12
C CYS A 756 76.79 27.14 5.70
N GLU A 757 77.70 28.12 5.71
CA GLU A 757 79.15 27.88 5.55
C GLU A 757 79.70 27.11 6.77
N PRO A 758 80.61 26.12 6.59
CA PRO A 758 81.16 25.30 7.68
C PRO A 758 81.85 26.09 8.80
N SER A 759 82.38 27.28 8.50
CA SER A 759 83.12 28.14 9.45
C SER A 759 82.23 29.11 10.24
N LYS A 760 80.93 29.23 9.91
CA LYS A 760 79.98 30.17 10.56
C LYS A 760 78.74 29.49 11.17
N ASN A 761 78.66 28.16 11.09
CA ASN A 761 77.47 27.36 11.38
C ASN A 761 77.03 27.40 12.86
N THR A 762 76.38 28.50 13.26
CA THR A 762 75.79 28.68 14.59
C THR A 762 74.33 28.23 14.59
N THR A 763 73.85 27.70 15.72
CA THR A 763 72.44 27.30 15.91
C THR A 763 71.48 28.44 15.57
N ARG A 764 71.88 29.68 15.84
CA ARG A 764 71.16 30.91 15.49
C ARG A 764 70.93 31.05 13.99
N GLN A 765 71.98 30.90 13.18
CA GLN A 765 71.89 31.04 11.72
C GLN A 765 71.02 29.93 11.11
N ILE A 766 71.13 28.70 11.60
CA ILE A 766 70.25 27.60 11.16
C ILE A 766 68.79 27.94 11.47
N CYS A 767 68.49 28.41 12.69
CA CYS A 767 67.14 28.78 13.09
C CYS A 767 66.59 29.94 12.23
N GLU A 768 67.40 30.95 11.97
CA GLU A 768 67.04 32.09 11.12
C GLU A 768 66.72 31.65 9.69
N ILE A 769 67.58 30.86 9.05
CA ILE A 769 67.38 30.37 7.68
C ILE A 769 66.13 29.49 7.60
N MET A 770 65.91 28.61 8.59
CA MET A 770 64.71 27.78 8.63
C MET A 770 63.42 28.61 8.72
N LEU A 771 63.40 29.66 9.55
CA LEU A 771 62.27 30.58 9.67
C LEU A 771 62.07 31.37 8.37
N GLN A 772 63.15 31.83 7.73
CA GLN A 772 63.09 32.53 6.46
C GLN A 772 62.57 31.63 5.33
N ASP A 773 63.02 30.38 5.23
CA ASP A 773 62.59 29.43 4.21
C ASP A 773 61.14 28.99 4.40
N TRP A 774 60.71 28.74 5.65
CA TRP A 774 59.30 28.54 5.97
C TRP A 774 58.46 29.75 5.58
N MET A 775 58.94 30.96 5.87
CA MET A 775 58.24 32.19 5.53
C MET A 775 58.12 32.40 4.01
N LYS A 776 59.17 32.06 3.25
CA LYS A 776 59.17 32.09 1.78
C LYS A 776 58.27 31.02 1.17
N SER A 777 58.06 29.89 1.86
CA SER A 777 57.14 28.84 1.39
C SER A 777 55.66 29.24 1.45
N LYS A 778 55.31 30.27 2.23
CA LYS A 778 53.92 30.76 2.36
C LYS A 778 53.57 31.86 1.36
N PRO A 779 52.36 31.85 0.77
CA PRO A 779 51.85 32.92 -0.09
C PRO A 779 52.05 34.31 0.50
N VAL A 780 52.34 35.30 -0.36
CA VAL A 780 52.62 36.70 0.06
C VAL A 780 51.44 37.35 0.78
N LYS A 781 50.21 36.88 0.53
CA LYS A 781 48.96 37.42 1.10
C LYS A 781 48.57 36.81 2.44
N ASP A 782 49.26 35.75 2.89
CA ASP A 782 48.94 35.06 4.13
C ASP A 782 49.45 35.84 5.34
N ASP A 783 48.71 35.76 6.45
CA ASP A 783 49.18 36.25 7.75
C ASP A 783 50.28 35.32 8.27
N LYS A 784 51.53 35.73 8.06
CA LYS A 784 52.73 34.99 8.47
C LYS A 784 53.06 35.15 9.96
N ILE A 785 52.48 36.14 10.65
CA ILE A 785 52.76 36.45 12.06
C ILE A 785 51.92 35.56 12.97
N ARG A 786 50.64 35.41 12.66
CA ARG A 786 49.70 34.64 13.49
C ARG A 786 50.13 33.18 13.73
N PRO A 787 50.66 32.43 12.74
CA PRO A 787 51.18 31.08 12.97
C PRO A 787 52.39 31.06 13.91
N ILE A 788 53.26 32.08 13.85
CA ILE A 788 54.41 32.21 14.77
C ILE A 788 53.92 32.44 16.20
N PHE A 789 52.97 33.35 16.39
CA PHE A 789 52.42 33.63 17.71
C PHE A 789 51.71 32.41 18.29
N LYS A 790 50.93 31.71 17.46
CA LYS A 790 50.29 30.46 17.85
C LYS A 790 51.31 29.38 18.21
N ALA A 791 52.38 29.22 17.44
CA ALA A 791 53.44 28.26 17.76
C ALA A 791 54.13 28.57 19.10
N LEU A 792 54.34 29.85 19.41
CA LEU A 792 54.86 30.29 20.71
C LEU A 792 53.87 30.02 21.85
N GLU A 793 52.57 30.26 21.66
CA GLU A 793 51.52 29.92 22.63
C GLU A 793 51.44 28.42 22.88
N ASP A 794 51.44 27.61 21.81
CA ASP A 794 51.38 26.14 21.87
C ASP A 794 52.63 25.55 22.55
N CYS A 795 53.78 26.22 22.42
CA CYS A 795 55.02 25.90 23.13
C CYS A 795 55.10 26.53 24.54
N LYS A 796 54.02 27.19 25.02
CA LYS A 796 53.94 27.87 26.33
C LYS A 796 55.00 28.95 26.55
N ARG A 797 55.44 29.62 25.48
CA ARG A 797 56.46 30.68 25.45
C ARG A 797 55.82 32.07 25.56
N TYR A 798 54.99 32.29 26.57
CA TYR A 798 54.20 33.52 26.70
C TYR A 798 55.06 34.79 26.90
N SER A 799 56.17 34.69 27.62
CA SER A 799 57.09 35.84 27.78
C SER A 799 57.69 36.28 26.45
N LEU A 800 58.20 35.32 25.67
CA LEU A 800 58.75 35.59 24.34
C LEU A 800 57.68 36.08 23.35
N LEU A 801 56.45 35.57 23.45
CA LEU A 801 55.33 36.06 22.66
C LEU A 801 55.07 37.56 22.91
N GLU A 802 55.03 37.98 24.18
CA GLU A 802 54.85 39.39 24.53
C GLU A 802 56.03 40.25 24.08
N ASP A 803 57.27 39.75 24.22
CA ASP A 803 58.46 40.41 23.67
C ASP A 803 58.37 40.58 22.15
N CYS A 804 57.91 39.55 21.42
CA CYS A 804 57.70 39.61 19.97
C CYS A 804 56.61 40.62 19.58
N LYS A 805 55.50 40.69 20.33
CA LYS A 805 54.43 41.68 20.09
C LYS A 805 54.95 43.10 20.29
N ARG A 806 55.69 43.35 21.38
CA ARG A 806 56.31 44.65 21.68
C ARG A 806 57.36 45.03 20.64
N PHE A 807 58.23 44.09 20.26
CA PHE A 807 59.23 44.29 19.21
C PHE A 807 58.57 44.63 17.86
N LEU A 808 57.51 43.90 17.48
CA LEU A 808 56.77 44.17 16.26
C LEU A 808 56.08 45.54 16.29
N HIS A 809 55.52 45.93 17.43
CA HIS A 809 54.93 47.26 17.62
C HIS A 809 55.96 48.37 17.42
N ILE A 810 57.18 48.21 17.96
CA ILE A 810 58.30 49.13 17.71
C ILE A 810 58.66 49.15 16.22
N GLN A 811 58.81 47.99 15.57
CA GLN A 811 59.12 47.94 14.14
C GLN A 811 58.05 48.61 13.26
N GLN A 812 56.77 48.46 13.60
CA GLN A 812 55.66 49.01 12.84
C GLN A 812 55.44 50.51 13.06
N ASN A 813 55.76 51.05 14.24
CA ASN A 813 55.49 52.46 14.57
C ASN A 813 56.73 53.34 14.54
N PHE A 814 57.91 52.80 14.86
CA PHE A 814 59.18 53.51 14.84
C PHE A 814 59.95 53.31 13.53
N LEU A 815 60.11 52.06 13.10
CA LEU A 815 60.94 51.67 11.95
C LEU A 815 60.13 51.35 10.69
N SER A 816 58.92 51.90 10.58
CA SER A 816 58.14 51.77 9.34
C SER A 816 58.82 52.48 8.18
N ASP A 817 58.57 52.03 6.95
CA ASP A 817 59.18 52.64 5.77
C ASP A 817 58.85 54.13 5.68
N SER A 818 57.65 54.56 6.07
CA SER A 818 57.29 55.98 6.12
C SER A 818 58.11 56.79 7.13
N LYS A 819 58.43 56.19 8.28
CA LYS A 819 59.22 56.83 9.32
C LYS A 819 60.69 56.84 8.93
N ILE A 820 61.20 55.78 8.30
CA ILE A 820 62.54 55.75 7.71
C ILE A 820 62.68 56.80 6.61
N THR A 821 61.73 56.93 5.69
CA THR A 821 61.77 57.99 4.67
C THR A 821 61.81 59.39 5.31
N HIS A 822 61.09 59.60 6.41
CA HIS A 822 61.15 60.88 7.13
C HIS A 822 62.48 61.06 7.88
N MET A 823 63.04 59.99 8.47
CA MET A 823 64.38 59.99 9.06
C MET A 823 65.43 60.37 8.02
N VAL A 824 65.37 59.81 6.81
CA VAL A 824 66.26 60.17 5.69
C VAL A 824 66.17 61.66 5.35
N GLN A 825 64.96 62.24 5.35
CA GLN A 825 64.77 63.67 5.10
C GLN A 825 65.41 64.54 6.19
N ILE A 826 65.42 64.08 7.44
CA ILE A 826 66.04 64.78 8.59
C ILE A 826 67.56 64.60 8.60
N LEU A 827 68.06 63.43 8.21
CA LEU A 827 69.48 63.12 8.13
C LEU A 827 70.19 63.92 7.03
N GLY A 828 69.53 64.09 5.88
CA GLY A 828 70.09 64.85 4.75
C GLY A 828 71.49 64.33 4.36
N GLY A 829 72.44 65.25 4.10
CA GLY A 829 73.83 64.90 3.80
C GLY A 829 74.67 64.41 4.99
N ASN A 830 74.13 64.45 6.22
CA ASN A 830 74.84 64.06 7.44
C ASN A 830 74.70 62.56 7.75
N TRP A 831 74.21 61.74 6.81
CA TRP A 831 73.96 60.32 7.04
C TRP A 831 75.26 59.54 7.35
N LYS A 832 76.40 59.95 6.78
CA LYS A 832 77.71 59.29 6.99
C LYS A 832 78.21 59.38 8.43
N SER A 833 78.03 60.52 9.09
CA SER A 833 78.41 60.67 10.49
C SER A 833 77.48 59.89 11.42
N VAL A 834 76.18 59.86 11.10
CA VAL A 834 75.22 59.05 11.84
C VAL A 834 75.47 57.55 11.64
N ALA A 835 75.85 57.11 10.43
CA ALA A 835 76.21 55.72 10.14
C ALA A 835 77.34 55.19 11.03
N LEU A 836 78.41 55.97 11.18
CA LEU A 836 79.53 55.63 12.06
C LEU A 836 79.10 55.52 13.52
N ASN A 837 78.24 56.43 13.97
CA ASN A 837 77.73 56.43 15.34
C ASN A 837 76.79 55.25 15.63
N LEU A 838 76.11 54.73 14.59
CA LEU A 838 75.28 53.52 14.67
C LEU A 838 76.11 52.23 14.58
N GLY A 839 77.44 52.33 14.62
CA GLY A 839 78.35 51.18 14.67
C GLY A 839 78.62 50.52 13.32
N ILE A 840 78.36 51.21 12.21
CA ILE A 840 78.64 50.72 10.87
C ILE A 840 80.09 51.05 10.51
N SER A 841 80.81 50.09 9.93
CA SER A 841 82.22 50.27 9.60
C SER A 841 82.43 51.30 8.47
N ASN A 842 83.57 51.99 8.47
CA ASN A 842 83.95 52.87 7.36
C ASN A 842 84.02 52.11 6.02
N GLU A 843 84.43 50.84 6.05
CA GLU A 843 84.49 49.98 4.86
C GLU A 843 83.11 49.75 4.24
N ASP A 844 82.08 49.50 5.07
CA ASP A 844 80.70 49.34 4.61
C ASP A 844 80.14 50.66 4.04
N ILE A 845 80.45 51.80 4.68
CA ILE A 845 80.02 53.13 4.22
C ILE A 845 80.66 53.46 2.86
N GLU A 846 81.95 53.14 2.69
CA GLU A 846 82.66 53.31 1.42
C GLU A 846 82.15 52.37 0.32
N GLU A 847 81.79 51.13 0.66
CA GLU A 847 81.14 50.21 -0.28
C GLU A 847 79.82 50.78 -0.80
N TRP A 848 78.99 51.37 0.07
CA TRP A 848 77.68 51.91 -0.31
C TRP A 848 77.81 53.15 -1.21
N THR A 849 78.86 53.95 -0.98
CA THR A 849 79.14 55.18 -1.74
C THR A 849 79.66 54.91 -3.17
N LYS A 850 80.02 53.66 -3.51
CA LYS A 850 80.55 53.31 -4.85
C LYS A 850 79.47 53.23 -5.94
N THR A 851 78.20 53.09 -5.56
CA THR A 851 77.12 52.77 -6.51
C THR A 851 76.54 54.00 -7.22
N ASP A 852 76.45 55.16 -6.54
CA ASP A 852 76.08 56.46 -7.12
C ASP A 852 76.40 57.64 -6.16
N PRO A 853 77.47 58.44 -6.39
CA PRO A 853 77.95 59.44 -5.43
C PRO A 853 77.00 60.63 -5.17
N GLU A 854 76.00 60.84 -6.02
CA GLU A 854 75.06 61.97 -5.89
C GLU A 854 73.75 61.61 -5.16
N ASP A 855 73.43 60.32 -4.97
CA ASP A 855 72.18 59.87 -4.34
C ASP A 855 72.26 59.73 -2.81
N ASN A 856 72.56 60.85 -2.13
CA ASN A 856 72.62 60.91 -0.67
C ASN A 856 71.31 60.45 0.03
N LYS A 857 70.16 60.52 -0.66
CA LYS A 857 68.87 60.08 -0.09
C LYS A 857 68.68 58.57 -0.21
N GLY A 858 69.04 57.97 -1.35
CA GLY A 858 69.04 56.52 -1.53
C GLY A 858 70.03 55.84 -0.60
N GLU A 859 71.25 56.39 -0.46
CA GLU A 859 72.28 55.88 0.44
C GLU A 859 71.83 55.92 1.91
N ALA A 860 71.24 57.03 2.36
CA ALA A 860 70.69 57.15 3.72
C ALA A 860 69.49 56.22 3.97
N PHE A 861 68.70 55.92 2.94
CA PHE A 861 67.59 54.98 3.05
C PHE A 861 68.10 53.54 3.19
N GLU A 862 69.08 53.14 2.38
CA GLU A 862 69.71 51.81 2.46
C GLU A 862 70.52 51.62 3.75
N LEU A 863 71.20 52.66 4.23
CA LEU A 863 71.81 52.72 5.56
C LEU A 863 70.81 52.30 6.64
N LEU A 864 69.68 53.03 6.73
CA LEU A 864 68.69 52.80 7.77
C LEU A 864 67.99 51.44 7.62
N ASN A 865 67.83 50.95 6.39
CA ASN A 865 67.33 49.60 6.11
C ASN A 865 68.27 48.50 6.59
N ARG A 866 69.57 48.64 6.36
CA ARG A 866 70.58 47.69 6.86
C ARG A 866 70.73 47.80 8.37
N TRP A 867 70.77 49.01 8.90
CA TRP A 867 70.85 49.28 10.34
C TRP A 867 69.67 48.63 11.09
N ARG A 868 68.41 48.81 10.65
CA ARG A 868 67.25 48.19 11.31
C ARG A 868 67.27 46.66 11.32
N LEU A 869 68.04 46.04 10.42
CA LEU A 869 68.21 44.59 10.31
C LEU A 869 69.54 44.09 10.92
N SER A 870 70.34 44.98 11.50
CA SER A 870 71.64 44.67 12.08
C SER A 870 71.51 43.94 13.41
N ASP A 871 72.47 43.08 13.73
CA ASP A 871 72.47 42.32 14.97
C ASP A 871 72.39 43.18 16.25
N PRO A 872 73.09 44.33 16.37
CA PRO A 872 72.95 45.20 17.53
C PRO A 872 71.53 45.75 17.72
N VAL A 873 70.86 46.14 16.64
CA VAL A 873 69.48 46.66 16.67
C VAL A 873 68.48 45.57 17.02
N ILE A 874 68.66 44.39 16.44
CA ILE A 874 67.83 43.22 16.78
C ILE A 874 68.06 42.83 18.26
N ALA A 875 69.30 42.85 18.74
CA ALA A 875 69.69 42.56 20.13
C ALA A 875 69.06 43.50 21.15
N SER A 876 69.01 44.80 20.81
CA SER A 876 68.37 45.85 21.61
C SER A 876 66.87 45.54 21.85
N GLY A 877 66.21 44.87 20.90
CA GLY A 877 64.86 44.35 21.08
C GLY A 877 63.86 45.44 21.46
N THR A 878 63.26 45.32 22.65
CA THR A 878 62.32 46.31 23.20
C THR A 878 63.00 47.56 23.76
N ASN A 879 64.31 47.53 24.00
CA ASN A 879 65.09 48.64 24.55
C ASN A 879 65.68 49.54 23.46
N LEU A 880 65.37 49.29 22.18
CA LEU A 880 65.92 49.99 21.03
C LEU A 880 65.91 51.52 21.14
N PHE A 881 64.87 52.10 21.73
CA PHE A 881 64.80 53.55 21.93
C PHE A 881 65.84 54.08 22.91
N ALA A 882 66.03 53.37 24.03
CA ALA A 882 66.99 53.76 25.05
C ALA A 882 68.41 53.61 24.50
N ASP A 883 68.71 52.48 23.87
CA ASP A 883 70.02 52.18 23.32
C ASP A 883 70.40 53.14 22.19
N LEU A 884 69.43 53.49 21.32
CA LEU A 884 69.63 54.45 20.24
C LEU A 884 69.82 55.89 20.74
N LEU A 885 69.01 56.33 21.71
CA LEU A 885 69.14 57.67 22.26
C LEU A 885 70.45 57.83 23.02
N GLU A 886 70.87 56.82 23.79
CA GLU A 886 72.17 56.82 24.48
C GLU A 886 73.33 56.95 23.48
N GLN A 887 73.30 56.19 22.38
CA GLN A 887 74.29 56.28 21.31
C GLN A 887 74.30 57.65 20.62
N LEU A 888 73.14 58.22 20.31
CA LEU A 888 73.05 59.51 19.61
C LEU A 888 73.36 60.71 20.53
N GLU A 889 72.96 60.68 21.80
CA GLU A 889 73.22 61.75 22.76
C GLU A 889 74.70 61.86 23.13
N SER A 890 75.42 60.73 23.17
CA SER A 890 76.86 60.69 23.44
C SER A 890 77.70 61.43 22.38
N THR A 891 77.16 61.64 21.17
CA THR A 891 77.90 62.21 20.04
C THR A 891 77.55 63.66 19.72
N ARG A 892 76.49 64.22 20.34
CA ARG A 892 75.98 65.60 20.15
C ARG A 892 75.77 66.04 18.69
N GLN A 893 75.67 65.09 17.74
CA GLN A 893 75.44 65.41 16.34
C GLN A 893 73.96 65.21 15.97
N ASN A 894 73.40 66.22 15.29
CA ASN A 894 72.04 66.24 14.75
C ASN A 894 70.91 66.28 15.80
N GLU A 895 70.83 67.37 16.58
CA GLU A 895 69.77 67.62 17.59
C GLU A 895 68.34 67.49 17.04
N ARG A 896 68.14 67.78 15.74
CA ARG A 896 66.85 67.60 15.06
C ARG A 896 66.46 66.13 14.96
N PHE A 897 67.42 65.26 14.66
CA PHE A 897 67.20 63.81 14.61
C PHE A 897 66.91 63.23 15.99
N ILE A 898 67.65 63.65 17.01
CA ILE A 898 67.42 63.25 18.41
C ILE A 898 66.03 63.70 18.89
N SER A 899 65.65 64.96 18.62
CA SER A 899 64.34 65.50 18.99
C SER A 899 63.18 64.74 18.32
N TYR A 900 63.36 64.36 17.04
CA TYR A 900 62.37 63.56 16.32
C TYR A 900 62.22 62.14 16.89
N ILE A 901 63.31 61.49 17.29
CA ILE A 901 63.26 60.17 17.93
C ILE A 901 62.53 60.25 19.28
N LYS A 902 62.83 61.27 20.11
CA LYS A 902 62.12 61.51 21.39
C LYS A 902 60.62 61.71 21.19
N GLN A 903 60.23 62.50 20.18
CA GLN A 903 58.82 62.71 19.84
C GLN A 903 58.10 61.41 19.44
N ILE A 904 58.77 60.52 18.71
CA ILE A 904 58.19 59.21 18.37
C ILE A 904 58.09 58.32 19.62
N GLN A 905 59.08 58.34 20.49
CA GLN A 905 59.06 57.56 21.73
C GLN A 905 57.89 57.98 22.65
N GLU A 906 57.66 59.29 22.80
CA GLU A 906 56.51 59.82 23.55
C GLU A 906 55.17 59.37 22.93
N GLY A 907 55.06 59.35 21.60
CA GLY A 907 53.86 58.90 20.89
C GLY A 907 53.60 57.40 20.95
N ILE A 908 54.63 56.57 21.19
CA ILE A 908 54.50 55.11 21.33
C ILE A 908 54.20 54.70 22.77
N ASN A 909 54.61 55.51 23.75
CA ASN A 909 54.37 55.25 25.18
C ASN A 909 53.01 55.76 25.68
N GLN A 910 52.23 56.47 24.85
CA GLN A 910 50.83 56.80 25.15
C GLN A 910 49.93 55.63 24.74
N PRO A 911 49.04 55.15 25.62
CA PRO A 911 48.22 53.95 25.40
C PRO A 911 47.20 54.08 24.26
#